data_AF-A0A5B7UE55-F1
#
_entry.id   AF-A0A5B7UE55-F1
#
_cell.length_a   1.000
_cell.length_b   1.000
_cell.length_c   1.000
_cell.angle_alpha   90.00
_cell.angle_beta   90.00
_cell.angle_gamma   90.00
#
_symmetry.space_group_name_H-M   'P 1'
#
loop_
_entity.id
_entity.type
_entity.pdbx_description
1 polymer ?
#
loop_
_entity_poly.entity_id
_entity_poly.type
_entity_poly.pdbx_seq_one_letter_code
_entity_poly.pdbx_strand_id
1 'polypeptide(L)'
;MALLEELKTLIEKDTHIRTHIKYTCNNTIYEIADDFRFIETFWKRGKKSYQLSSIEKSEYIQEICDTLRTRAVAMDDMKSLISADFENDEVEEFIEGLLDSGILISELQLGLTLADDTEKIIAVLEQLKENGINAAEKYLEVVKEINRCKEIMNTTASESLPLGNINKIRQLLAEIGITTTHVFHVDLRLQDDSTGLISNTLLKNITEAVDFLEKIAPVDSFMEIQLQQFKNIFRIRYESQEIPLTHVLDNESGIGYPPENSIGSVLESNILADITIDRQDMKKKGVNGLEEDWLLDRIELCTKEQSVVEITESDIKKQANYKAGSLSHNFSVMGTFCADQMFFLQNINNSHATSLLGRFAYLDPGINNLCTQIINDEKESNSDVIFAEIIYIPDGRAGNISRRPAFTNYEIPILATSGMSTEHQIPLSDIMLSVQDEEIILRAKTLNKRIIPRLSSAHNFNNSTVSAYKFLCALQYQHTPPMGINFSYESSKKRFYPRIVYKNIVLHRACWLLHKSDIIKITNAESPMNELKKYIGKWNVNQYVVLVNGDNELFLDVENESYLDLLLGELKSVSHICLAEWIHAFDSGSSDNTIKQVVLPLRNNKSVPYSNYSAPVQEVNIERSFPPGSEWLYIKLYCSAAVSDDILSLGITPLLKEWKEKSLISSGFFIRYADPHYHIRFRIKLRNTDHFSKVLRQLYAVFSAFVEKQKIWKIQLDTYEREIERYGIEQIEDAEQLFYHDSVLFLSYLKNEEFAENEQIRIYTAIKNIDRYLSLFRLSLSEKLQFCTEMEKAFEKEFNPQLKKHIYTRYREYSAEIYEFMTGKYFDEYFDNREVEAAKLNLSKDILPSYIHMSVNRWFTSQQRVYEYMCYVFAGKFYNRILNSKHV
;
A
#
# COMPACT_ATOMS: atom_id res chain seq x y z
N MET A 1 1.73 -28.50 -1.44
CA MET A 1 2.86 -27.58 -1.69
C MET A 1 4.11 -27.96 -0.92
N ALA A 2 4.11 -27.98 0.42
CA ALA A 2 5.32 -28.26 1.21
C ALA A 2 6.08 -29.54 0.80
N LEU A 3 5.38 -30.67 0.62
CA LEU A 3 6.00 -31.92 0.14
C LEU A 3 6.62 -31.76 -1.27
N LEU A 4 5.99 -31.00 -2.17
CA LEU A 4 6.50 -30.79 -3.53
C LEU A 4 7.75 -29.89 -3.52
N GLU A 5 7.82 -28.90 -2.63
CA GLU A 5 9.03 -28.08 -2.42
C GLU A 5 10.20 -28.93 -1.90
N GLU A 6 9.93 -29.85 -0.96
CA GLU A 6 10.95 -30.75 -0.42
C GLU A 6 11.45 -31.73 -1.50
N LEU A 7 10.55 -32.31 -2.30
CA LEU A 7 10.88 -33.14 -3.45
C LEU A 7 11.71 -32.38 -4.49
N LYS A 8 11.26 -31.17 -4.87
CA LYS A 8 11.99 -30.27 -5.78
C LYS A 8 13.41 -30.02 -5.27
N THR A 9 13.56 -29.64 -4.00
CA THR A 9 14.86 -29.34 -3.40
C THR A 9 15.79 -30.56 -3.41
N LEU A 10 15.26 -31.77 -3.19
CA LEU A 10 16.04 -33.01 -3.27
C LEU A 10 16.47 -33.34 -4.71
N ILE A 11 15.61 -33.11 -5.69
CA ILE A 11 15.94 -33.31 -7.11
C ILE A 11 17.02 -32.31 -7.55
N GLU A 12 16.90 -31.04 -7.15
CA GLU A 12 17.86 -29.97 -7.46
C GLU A 12 19.24 -30.18 -6.79
N LYS A 13 19.31 -30.98 -5.72
CA LYS A 13 20.56 -31.32 -5.02
C LYS A 13 21.17 -32.65 -5.47
N ASP A 14 20.47 -33.45 -6.27
CA ASP A 14 21.02 -34.71 -6.77
C ASP A 14 22.05 -34.40 -7.87
N THR A 15 23.33 -34.68 -7.59
CA THR A 15 24.46 -34.38 -8.48
C THR A 15 24.36 -35.09 -9.83
N HIS A 16 23.60 -36.19 -9.93
CA HIS A 16 23.39 -36.89 -11.20
C HIS A 16 22.25 -36.30 -12.03
N ILE A 17 21.43 -35.40 -11.47
CA ILE A 17 20.29 -34.78 -12.13
C ILE A 17 20.53 -33.29 -12.39
N ARG A 18 21.13 -32.60 -11.41
CA ARG A 18 21.28 -31.13 -11.38
C ARG A 18 21.91 -30.55 -12.66
N THR A 19 22.89 -31.23 -13.24
CA THR A 19 23.58 -30.77 -14.47
C THR A 19 22.69 -30.85 -15.72
N HIS A 20 21.66 -31.70 -15.71
CA HIS A 20 20.83 -32.02 -16.87
C HIS A 20 19.46 -31.35 -16.88
N ILE A 21 19.00 -30.81 -15.75
CA ILE A 21 17.79 -30.00 -15.71
C ILE A 21 18.06 -28.59 -16.25
N LYS A 22 17.01 -27.95 -16.76
CA LYS A 22 17.11 -26.59 -17.30
C LYS A 22 16.92 -25.54 -16.21
N TYR A 23 17.55 -24.40 -16.42
CA TYR A 23 17.50 -23.24 -15.55
C TYR A 23 17.06 -22.00 -16.31
N THR A 24 16.50 -21.04 -15.59
CA THR A 24 16.22 -19.67 -16.04
C THR A 24 16.67 -18.67 -14.97
N CYS A 25 16.63 -17.37 -15.27
CA CYS A 25 16.94 -16.34 -14.30
C CYS A 25 15.88 -16.28 -13.20
N ASN A 26 16.32 -16.01 -11.97
CA ASN A 26 15.43 -15.69 -10.86
C ASN A 26 14.53 -14.50 -11.26
N ASN A 27 13.22 -14.67 -11.19
CA ASN A 27 12.25 -13.66 -11.62
C ASN A 27 12.16 -12.42 -10.72
N THR A 28 12.95 -12.39 -9.64
CA THR A 28 13.16 -11.21 -8.80
C THR A 28 14.44 -10.45 -9.13
N ILE A 29 15.22 -10.90 -10.12
CA ILE A 29 16.47 -10.26 -10.52
C ILE A 29 16.22 -8.85 -11.08
N TYR A 30 17.05 -7.91 -10.68
CA TYR A 30 17.14 -6.58 -11.27
C TYR A 30 18.58 -6.08 -11.18
N GLU A 31 18.83 -5.00 -11.92
CA GLU A 31 20.15 -4.42 -12.06
C GLU A 31 20.21 -3.10 -11.29
N ILE A 32 21.28 -2.90 -10.53
CA ILE A 32 21.58 -1.62 -9.88
C ILE A 32 23.07 -1.34 -9.97
N ALA A 33 23.43 -0.24 -10.63
CA ALA A 33 24.82 0.08 -10.97
C ALA A 33 25.54 -1.16 -11.58
N ASP A 34 26.62 -1.59 -10.93
CA ASP A 34 27.49 -2.67 -11.35
C ASP A 34 27.08 -4.04 -10.78
N ASP A 35 25.90 -4.17 -10.15
CA ASP A 35 25.45 -5.40 -9.50
C ASP A 35 24.12 -5.94 -10.09
N PHE A 36 23.99 -7.26 -10.07
CA PHE A 36 22.70 -7.95 -10.10
C PHE A 36 22.21 -8.20 -8.67
N ARG A 37 20.99 -7.75 -8.37
CA ARG A 37 20.32 -8.01 -7.09
C ARG A 37 19.10 -8.89 -7.30
N PHE A 38 18.86 -9.79 -6.36
CA PHE A 38 17.73 -10.71 -6.40
C PHE A 38 17.39 -11.22 -4.99
N ILE A 39 16.20 -11.80 -4.84
CA ILE A 39 15.78 -12.40 -3.58
C ILE A 39 16.23 -13.86 -3.56
N GLU A 40 17.21 -14.15 -2.70
CA GLU A 40 17.69 -15.50 -2.45
C GLU A 40 16.75 -16.23 -1.49
N THR A 41 16.54 -17.52 -1.75
CA THR A 41 15.75 -18.40 -0.89
C THR A 41 16.66 -19.41 -0.22
N PHE A 42 16.62 -19.47 1.12
CA PHE A 42 17.39 -20.44 1.90
C PHE A 42 16.56 -21.00 3.07
N TRP A 43 17.08 -22.05 3.70
CA TRP A 43 16.40 -22.74 4.81
C TRP A 43 17.07 -22.42 6.15
N LYS A 44 16.30 -21.88 7.11
CA LYS A 44 16.77 -21.60 8.48
C LYS A 44 15.85 -22.27 9.49
N ARG A 45 16.40 -23.16 10.32
CA ARG A 45 15.65 -23.94 11.35
C ARG A 45 14.41 -24.66 10.78
N GLY A 46 14.51 -25.20 9.56
CA GLY A 46 13.41 -25.93 8.90
C GLY A 46 12.29 -25.05 8.33
N LYS A 47 12.49 -23.72 8.24
CA LYS A 47 11.56 -22.79 7.58
C LYS A 47 12.24 -22.09 6.41
N LYS A 48 11.44 -21.75 5.39
CA LYS A 48 11.88 -20.95 4.25
C LYS A 48 12.17 -19.52 4.72
N SER A 49 13.34 -19.01 4.38
CA SER A 49 13.81 -17.67 4.70
C SER A 49 14.30 -17.00 3.42
N TYR A 50 14.29 -15.67 3.42
CA TYR A 50 14.62 -14.86 2.26
C TYR A 50 15.61 -13.78 2.65
N GLN A 51 16.56 -13.49 1.77
CA GLN A 51 17.48 -12.36 1.90
C GLN A 51 17.67 -11.71 0.54
N LEU A 52 18.02 -10.42 0.55
CA LEU A 52 18.44 -9.72 -0.67
C LEU A 52 19.92 -10.04 -0.89
N SER A 53 20.24 -10.63 -2.04
CA SER A 53 21.61 -10.99 -2.41
C SER A 53 22.07 -10.16 -3.60
N SER A 54 23.37 -9.91 -3.67
CA SER A 54 24.02 -9.11 -4.71
C SER A 54 25.18 -9.88 -5.33
N ILE A 55 25.30 -9.83 -6.66
CA ILE A 55 26.43 -10.40 -7.42
C ILE A 55 26.94 -9.33 -8.38
N GLU A 56 28.25 -9.08 -8.35
CA GLU A 56 28.90 -8.12 -9.25
C GLU A 56 28.74 -8.57 -10.72
N LYS A 57 28.41 -7.62 -11.58
CA LYS A 57 28.24 -7.86 -13.01
C LYS A 57 29.58 -8.17 -13.66
N SER A 58 29.58 -9.22 -14.46
CA SER A 58 30.63 -9.51 -15.43
C SER A 58 30.00 -9.76 -16.79
N GLU A 59 30.79 -9.66 -17.86
CA GLU A 59 30.34 -9.97 -19.22
C GLU A 59 29.77 -11.39 -19.32
N TYR A 60 30.36 -12.35 -18.60
CA TYR A 60 29.93 -13.75 -18.56
C TYR A 60 28.56 -13.94 -17.88
N ILE A 61 28.35 -13.30 -16.73
CA ILE A 61 27.05 -13.36 -16.03
C ILE A 61 25.98 -12.67 -16.87
N GLN A 62 26.31 -11.53 -17.48
CA GLN A 62 25.40 -10.81 -18.37
C GLN A 62 24.97 -11.68 -19.55
N GLU A 63 25.91 -12.35 -20.23
CA GLU A 63 25.61 -13.22 -21.37
C GLU A 63 24.74 -14.43 -20.98
N ILE A 64 25.05 -15.07 -19.84
CA ILE A 64 24.22 -16.15 -19.29
C ILE A 64 22.81 -15.63 -18.98
N CYS A 65 22.70 -14.51 -18.26
CA CYS A 65 21.41 -13.94 -17.88
C CYS A 65 20.57 -13.54 -19.11
N ASP A 66 21.18 -12.92 -20.12
CA ASP A 66 20.48 -12.52 -21.35
C ASP A 66 19.97 -13.73 -22.14
N THR A 67 20.75 -14.81 -22.20
CA THR A 67 20.28 -16.08 -22.78
C THR A 67 19.12 -16.65 -21.97
N LEU A 68 19.26 -16.70 -20.64
CA LEU A 68 18.29 -17.31 -19.73
C LEU A 68 16.97 -16.53 -19.59
N ARG A 69 16.97 -15.23 -19.88
CA ARG A 69 15.76 -14.39 -19.99
C ARG A 69 14.90 -14.77 -21.20
N THR A 70 15.48 -15.37 -22.23
CA THR A 70 14.76 -15.77 -23.46
C THR A 70 14.35 -17.24 -23.49
N ARG A 71 15.15 -18.13 -22.87
CA ARG A 71 14.89 -19.57 -22.85
C ARG A 71 15.57 -20.24 -21.65
N ALA A 72 14.98 -21.34 -21.18
CA ALA A 72 15.63 -22.17 -20.17
C ALA A 72 16.64 -23.14 -20.80
N VAL A 73 17.82 -23.29 -20.21
CA VAL A 73 18.91 -24.14 -20.75
C VAL A 73 19.59 -24.96 -19.65
N ALA A 74 20.22 -26.07 -20.02
CA ALA A 74 20.92 -26.94 -19.05
C ALA A 74 22.31 -26.39 -18.71
N MET A 75 22.99 -27.01 -17.73
CA MET A 75 24.30 -26.56 -17.29
C MET A 75 25.34 -26.59 -18.43
N ASP A 76 25.36 -27.65 -19.23
CA ASP A 76 26.31 -27.81 -20.35
C ASP A 76 26.14 -26.72 -21.43
N ASP A 77 24.90 -26.27 -21.67
CA ASP A 77 24.62 -25.16 -22.58
C ASP A 77 25.17 -23.84 -22.02
N MET A 78 25.04 -23.61 -20.70
CA MET A 78 25.62 -22.43 -20.04
C MET A 78 27.15 -22.46 -20.09
N LYS A 79 27.77 -23.62 -19.84
CA LYS A 79 29.22 -23.81 -19.98
C LYS A 79 29.69 -23.43 -21.39
N SER A 80 28.94 -23.86 -22.40
CA SER A 80 29.27 -23.61 -23.82
C SER A 80 29.27 -22.13 -24.20
N LEU A 81 28.53 -21.27 -23.48
CA LEU A 81 28.52 -19.82 -23.72
C LEU A 81 29.85 -19.16 -23.35
N ILE A 82 30.53 -19.65 -22.31
CA ILE A 82 31.71 -18.99 -21.72
C ILE A 82 33.00 -19.83 -21.80
N SER A 83 32.91 -21.05 -22.32
CA SER A 83 34.03 -22.01 -22.41
C SER A 83 35.20 -21.59 -23.31
N ALA A 84 35.05 -20.56 -24.15
CA ALA A 84 36.13 -20.11 -25.03
C ALA A 84 37.29 -19.43 -24.27
N ASP A 85 37.03 -18.93 -23.06
CA ASP A 85 37.93 -18.04 -22.33
C ASP A 85 38.56 -18.69 -21.08
N PHE A 86 38.14 -19.88 -20.67
CA PHE A 86 38.52 -20.53 -19.40
C PHE A 86 38.73 -22.04 -19.50
N GLU A 87 39.38 -22.64 -18.49
CA GLU A 87 39.44 -24.10 -18.35
C GLU A 87 38.07 -24.68 -17.92
N ASN A 88 37.73 -25.88 -18.40
CA ASN A 88 36.42 -26.49 -18.15
C ASN A 88 36.06 -26.62 -16.66
N ASP A 89 37.05 -26.94 -15.81
CA ASP A 89 36.83 -27.12 -14.37
C ASP A 89 36.49 -25.78 -13.69
N GLU A 90 37.12 -24.67 -14.13
CA GLU A 90 36.83 -23.32 -13.61
C GLU A 90 35.42 -22.87 -14.03
N VAL A 91 35.02 -23.15 -15.27
CA VAL A 91 33.66 -22.85 -15.77
C VAL A 91 32.62 -23.64 -14.99
N GLU A 92 32.89 -24.91 -14.69
CA GLU A 92 32.00 -25.75 -13.91
C GLU A 92 31.79 -25.21 -12.49
N GLU A 93 32.87 -24.93 -11.75
CA GLU A 93 32.80 -24.34 -10.41
C GLU A 93 32.07 -22.99 -10.42
N PHE A 94 32.31 -22.16 -11.44
CA PHE A 94 31.64 -20.88 -11.61
C PHE A 94 30.12 -21.02 -11.79
N ILE A 95 29.66 -21.90 -12.69
CA ILE A 95 28.24 -22.12 -12.91
C ILE A 95 27.59 -22.78 -11.68
N GLU A 96 28.27 -23.69 -10.99
CA GLU A 96 27.79 -24.24 -9.72
C GLU A 96 27.59 -23.15 -8.66
N GLY A 97 28.55 -22.21 -8.57
CA GLY A 97 28.44 -21.04 -7.71
C GLY A 97 27.22 -20.16 -8.04
N LEU A 98 26.93 -19.93 -9.33
CA LEU A 98 25.70 -19.22 -9.74
C LEU A 98 24.44 -19.98 -9.32
N LEU A 99 24.40 -21.30 -9.53
CA LEU A 99 23.26 -22.13 -9.13
C LEU A 99 23.05 -22.11 -7.61
N ASP A 100 24.12 -22.23 -6.83
CA ASP A 100 24.07 -22.20 -5.36
C ASP A 100 23.70 -20.82 -4.81
N SER A 101 24.05 -19.74 -5.52
CA SER A 101 23.64 -18.38 -5.14
C SER A 101 22.14 -18.14 -5.23
N GLY A 102 21.41 -18.94 -6.03
CA GLY A 102 19.98 -18.75 -6.28
C GLY A 102 19.63 -17.65 -7.29
N ILE A 103 20.62 -17.09 -8.01
CA ILE A 103 20.37 -16.21 -9.17
C ILE A 103 19.70 -16.98 -10.32
N LEU A 104 19.89 -18.29 -10.37
CA LEU A 104 19.27 -19.20 -11.32
C LEU A 104 18.22 -20.06 -10.61
N ILE A 105 17.07 -20.27 -11.27
CA ILE A 105 15.98 -21.12 -10.79
C ILE A 105 15.70 -22.24 -11.79
N SER A 106 15.50 -23.45 -11.28
CA SER A 106 15.28 -24.61 -12.13
C SER A 106 13.89 -24.61 -12.77
N GLU A 107 13.74 -25.34 -13.86
CA GLU A 107 12.44 -25.59 -14.48
C GLU A 107 11.48 -26.35 -13.55
N LEU A 108 11.92 -26.90 -12.41
CA LEU A 108 11.07 -27.54 -11.40
C LEU A 108 10.37 -26.53 -10.47
N GLN A 109 10.60 -25.22 -10.64
CA GLN A 109 9.93 -24.19 -9.85
C GLN A 109 8.41 -24.34 -9.90
N LEU A 110 7.79 -24.36 -8.72
CA LEU A 110 6.34 -24.57 -8.54
C LEU A 110 5.55 -23.29 -8.82
N GLY A 111 4.26 -23.44 -9.14
CA GLY A 111 3.33 -22.33 -9.37
C GLY A 111 2.03 -22.45 -8.56
N LEU A 112 1.23 -21.37 -8.53
CA LEU A 112 -0.09 -21.37 -7.87
C LEU A 112 -1.27 -21.47 -8.85
N THR A 113 -1.06 -21.03 -10.09
CA THR A 113 -2.06 -20.98 -11.17
C THR A 113 -1.83 -22.02 -12.25
N LEU A 114 -0.86 -22.92 -12.03
CA LEU A 114 -0.64 -24.09 -12.87
C LEU A 114 -1.79 -25.10 -12.68
N ALA A 115 -2.17 -25.77 -13.76
CA ALA A 115 -3.15 -26.85 -13.70
C ALA A 115 -2.68 -27.97 -12.75
N ASP A 116 -1.42 -28.39 -12.88
CA ASP A 116 -0.82 -29.40 -12.01
C ASP A 116 0.72 -29.34 -11.96
N ASP A 117 1.27 -29.02 -10.79
CA ASP A 117 2.73 -29.07 -10.56
C ASP A 117 3.32 -30.48 -10.71
N THR A 118 2.54 -31.54 -10.40
CA THR A 118 3.05 -32.92 -10.44
C THR A 118 3.27 -33.40 -11.87
N GLU A 119 2.43 -33.00 -12.82
CA GLU A 119 2.60 -33.32 -14.24
C GLU A 119 3.87 -32.69 -14.80
N LYS A 120 4.16 -31.44 -14.42
CA LYS A 120 5.39 -30.73 -14.81
C LYS A 120 6.63 -31.47 -14.31
N ILE A 121 6.65 -31.87 -13.04
CA ILE A 121 7.78 -32.62 -12.45
C ILE A 121 7.93 -33.99 -13.13
N ILE A 122 6.82 -34.69 -13.39
CA ILE A 122 6.83 -35.97 -14.11
C ILE A 122 7.46 -35.80 -15.50
N ALA A 123 7.04 -34.80 -16.27
CA ALA A 123 7.55 -34.57 -17.62
C ALA A 123 9.07 -34.35 -17.64
N VAL A 124 9.60 -33.56 -16.71
CA VAL A 124 11.06 -33.33 -16.58
C VAL A 124 11.79 -34.63 -16.22
N LEU A 125 11.28 -35.38 -15.23
CA LEU A 125 11.90 -36.64 -14.80
C LEU A 125 11.81 -37.75 -15.87
N GLU A 126 10.75 -37.79 -16.66
CA GLU A 126 10.61 -38.69 -17.81
C GLU A 126 11.61 -38.34 -18.90
N GLN A 127 11.75 -37.06 -19.25
CA GLN A 127 12.74 -36.60 -20.22
C GLN A 127 14.17 -36.96 -19.79
N LEU A 128 14.50 -36.79 -18.51
CA LEU A 128 15.80 -37.18 -17.95
C LEU A 128 16.04 -38.70 -18.07
N LYS A 129 15.02 -39.51 -17.76
CA LYS A 129 15.10 -40.96 -17.89
C LYS A 129 15.29 -41.39 -19.35
N GLU A 130 14.57 -40.77 -20.29
CA GLU A 130 14.72 -41.01 -21.73
C GLU A 130 16.12 -40.65 -22.23
N ASN A 131 16.74 -39.63 -21.65
CA ASN A 131 18.13 -39.22 -21.91
C ASN A 131 19.18 -40.08 -21.19
N GLY A 132 18.78 -41.15 -20.50
CA GLY A 132 19.70 -42.11 -19.84
C GLY A 132 20.09 -41.79 -18.40
N ILE A 133 19.46 -40.78 -17.77
CA ILE A 133 19.74 -40.38 -16.39
C ILE A 133 18.92 -41.23 -15.41
N ASN A 134 19.42 -42.42 -15.09
CA ASN A 134 18.72 -43.39 -14.23
C ASN A 134 18.43 -42.89 -12.80
N ALA A 135 19.19 -41.91 -12.30
CA ALA A 135 18.96 -41.32 -10.98
C ALA A 135 17.57 -40.68 -10.84
N ALA A 136 16.93 -40.29 -11.95
CA ALA A 136 15.58 -39.72 -11.96
C ALA A 136 14.49 -40.73 -11.59
N GLU A 137 14.73 -42.04 -11.72
CA GLU A 137 13.71 -43.08 -11.57
C GLU A 137 13.09 -43.14 -10.17
N LYS A 138 13.91 -43.01 -9.12
CA LYS A 138 13.43 -43.02 -7.72
C LYS A 138 12.46 -41.86 -7.44
N TYR A 139 12.70 -40.69 -8.00
CA TYR A 139 11.82 -39.52 -7.85
C TYR A 139 10.57 -39.68 -8.71
N LEU A 140 10.73 -40.21 -9.93
CA LEU A 140 9.63 -40.43 -10.86
C LEU A 140 8.59 -41.41 -10.28
N GLU A 141 9.04 -42.48 -9.62
CA GLU A 141 8.16 -43.46 -8.98
C GLU A 141 7.31 -42.80 -7.87
N VAL A 142 7.94 -41.99 -7.01
CA VAL A 142 7.25 -41.24 -5.94
C VAL A 142 6.16 -40.34 -6.52
N VAL A 143 6.50 -39.50 -7.50
CA VAL A 143 5.55 -38.51 -8.04
C VAL A 143 4.43 -39.18 -8.84
N LYS A 144 4.72 -40.27 -9.57
CA LYS A 144 3.68 -41.07 -10.25
C LYS A 144 2.72 -41.73 -9.27
N GLU A 145 3.22 -42.27 -8.16
CA GLU A 145 2.35 -42.88 -7.15
C GLU A 145 1.49 -41.82 -6.44
N ILE A 146 2.03 -40.63 -6.18
CA ILE A 146 1.25 -39.48 -5.69
C ILE A 146 0.13 -39.14 -6.67
N ASN A 147 0.43 -39.02 -7.97
CA ASN A 147 -0.56 -38.67 -8.98
C ASN A 147 -1.66 -39.75 -9.09
N ARG A 148 -1.27 -41.03 -9.11
CA ARG A 148 -2.20 -42.16 -9.11
C ARG A 148 -3.11 -42.17 -7.88
N CYS A 149 -2.54 -41.94 -6.69
CA CYS A 149 -3.32 -41.89 -5.45
C CYS A 149 -4.32 -40.73 -5.46
N LYS A 150 -3.94 -39.56 -6.01
CA LYS A 150 -4.83 -38.41 -6.20
C LYS A 150 -6.02 -38.74 -7.13
N GLU A 151 -5.78 -39.41 -8.25
CA GLU A 151 -6.86 -39.87 -9.16
C GLU A 151 -7.83 -40.84 -8.47
N ILE A 152 -7.31 -41.78 -7.67
CA ILE A 152 -8.13 -42.71 -6.89
C ILE A 152 -8.97 -41.94 -5.87
N MET A 153 -8.38 -40.99 -5.14
CA MET A 153 -9.11 -40.18 -4.15
C MET A 153 -10.23 -39.36 -4.78
N ASN A 154 -10.04 -38.82 -5.99
CA ASN A 154 -11.04 -38.03 -6.69
C ASN A 154 -12.20 -38.87 -7.27
N THR A 155 -12.03 -40.18 -7.40
CA THR A 155 -13.03 -41.10 -7.97
C THR A 155 -13.71 -42.00 -6.94
N THR A 156 -13.15 -42.09 -5.73
CA THR A 156 -13.67 -42.94 -4.65
C THR A 156 -14.66 -42.16 -3.77
N ALA A 157 -15.69 -42.83 -3.24
CA ALA A 157 -16.61 -42.22 -2.28
C ALA A 157 -15.87 -41.75 -1.01
N SER A 158 -16.34 -40.64 -0.40
CA SER A 158 -15.70 -39.94 0.72
C SER A 158 -15.40 -40.81 1.96
N GLU A 159 -16.05 -41.96 2.09
CA GLU A 159 -15.92 -42.91 3.20
C GLU A 159 -14.72 -43.87 3.06
N SER A 160 -14.06 -43.91 1.90
CA SER A 160 -12.95 -44.84 1.63
C SER A 160 -11.68 -44.10 1.21
N LEU A 161 -10.63 -44.25 2.02
CA LEU A 161 -9.29 -43.71 1.71
C LEU A 161 -8.38 -44.82 1.14
N PRO A 162 -7.56 -44.53 0.11
CA PRO A 162 -6.64 -45.51 -0.46
C PRO A 162 -5.40 -45.69 0.44
N LEU A 163 -5.58 -46.26 1.63
CA LEU A 163 -4.53 -46.43 2.65
C LEU A 163 -3.33 -47.22 2.13
N GLY A 164 -3.54 -48.18 1.22
CA GLY A 164 -2.46 -48.93 0.58
C GLY A 164 -1.52 -48.04 -0.22
N ASN A 165 -2.06 -47.17 -1.08
CA ASN A 165 -1.28 -46.22 -1.87
C ASN A 165 -0.61 -45.18 -0.97
N ILE A 166 -1.32 -44.65 0.04
CA ILE A 166 -0.76 -43.70 1.00
C ILE A 166 0.44 -44.31 1.75
N ASN A 167 0.34 -45.57 2.17
CA ASN A 167 1.45 -46.27 2.82
C ASN A 167 2.61 -46.54 1.87
N LYS A 168 2.33 -46.89 0.60
CA LYS A 168 3.36 -47.03 -0.43
C LYS A 168 4.10 -45.71 -0.67
N ILE A 169 3.38 -44.59 -0.77
CA ILE A 169 3.98 -43.25 -0.89
C ILE A 169 4.88 -42.96 0.31
N ARG A 170 4.43 -43.24 1.54
CA ARG A 170 5.26 -43.06 2.75
C ARG A 170 6.54 -43.89 2.72
N GLN A 171 6.47 -45.12 2.22
CA GLN A 171 7.65 -45.96 2.06
C GLN A 171 8.62 -45.36 1.03
N LEU A 172 8.14 -45.01 -0.17
CA LEU A 172 8.96 -44.41 -1.22
C LEU A 172 9.58 -43.07 -0.79
N LEU A 173 8.82 -42.24 -0.05
CA LEU A 173 9.33 -40.99 0.53
C LEU A 173 10.45 -41.25 1.54
N ALA A 174 10.30 -42.27 2.39
CA ALA A 174 11.35 -42.63 3.37
C ALA A 174 12.62 -43.13 2.67
N GLU A 175 12.52 -43.84 1.55
CA GLU A 175 13.66 -44.32 0.75
C GLU A 175 14.50 -43.17 0.17
N ILE A 176 13.87 -42.02 -0.11
CA ILE A 176 14.56 -40.80 -0.57
C ILE A 176 14.82 -39.78 0.57
N GLY A 177 14.62 -40.17 1.83
CA GLY A 177 14.97 -39.36 3.00
C GLY A 177 13.91 -38.33 3.44
N ILE A 178 12.69 -38.38 2.91
CA ILE A 178 11.58 -37.51 3.31
C ILE A 178 10.74 -38.20 4.41
N THR A 179 10.54 -37.53 5.55
CA THR A 179 9.78 -38.08 6.69
C THR A 179 8.42 -37.40 6.93
N THR A 180 7.91 -36.64 5.96
CA THR A 180 6.66 -35.89 6.13
C THR A 180 5.45 -36.78 6.42
N THR A 181 4.59 -36.33 7.34
CA THR A 181 3.36 -37.04 7.71
C THR A 181 2.14 -36.57 6.93
N HIS A 182 2.20 -35.37 6.34
CA HIS A 182 1.12 -34.72 5.61
C HIS A 182 1.39 -34.76 4.10
N VAL A 183 0.86 -35.79 3.43
CA VAL A 183 1.06 -36.00 1.99
C VAL A 183 0.04 -35.21 1.16
N PHE A 184 -1.24 -35.27 1.55
CA PHE A 184 -2.34 -34.68 0.81
C PHE A 184 -3.00 -33.52 1.57
N HIS A 185 -3.41 -32.52 0.80
CA HIS A 185 -4.40 -31.54 1.19
C HIS A 185 -5.69 -31.89 0.43
N VAL A 186 -6.84 -31.95 1.12
CA VAL A 186 -8.13 -32.33 0.52
C VAL A 186 -9.14 -31.23 0.76
N ASP A 187 -9.81 -30.80 -0.32
CA ASP A 187 -10.98 -29.93 -0.26
C ASP A 187 -12.20 -30.73 -0.71
N LEU A 188 -13.25 -30.73 0.12
CA LEU A 188 -14.45 -31.55 -0.08
C LEU A 188 -15.59 -30.71 -0.65
N ARG A 189 -16.21 -31.18 -1.73
CA ARG A 189 -17.44 -30.62 -2.28
C ARG A 189 -18.63 -31.46 -1.84
N LEU A 190 -19.59 -30.84 -1.16
CA LEU A 190 -20.87 -31.46 -0.83
C LEU A 190 -21.82 -31.34 -2.02
N GLN A 191 -22.47 -32.44 -2.41
CA GLN A 191 -23.61 -32.43 -3.32
C GLN A 191 -24.86 -32.06 -2.51
N ASP A 192 -25.04 -30.78 -2.22
CA ASP A 192 -26.27 -30.28 -1.60
C ASP A 192 -27.01 -29.43 -2.63
N ASP A 193 -28.11 -29.96 -3.16
CA ASP A 193 -29.03 -29.25 -4.07
C ASP A 193 -30.00 -28.32 -3.31
N SER A 194 -29.94 -28.29 -1.97
CA SER A 194 -30.76 -27.38 -1.18
C SER A 194 -30.20 -25.95 -1.26
N THR A 195 -30.62 -25.23 -2.30
CA THR A 195 -30.41 -23.79 -2.38
C THR A 195 -31.19 -23.13 -1.24
N GLY A 196 -30.52 -22.83 -0.13
CA GLY A 196 -31.04 -21.92 0.90
C GLY A 196 -31.24 -20.55 0.27
N LEU A 197 -32.45 -20.25 -0.22
CA LEU A 197 -32.75 -18.98 -0.86
C LEU A 197 -32.61 -17.85 0.16
N ILE A 198 -31.61 -17.00 -0.05
CA ILE A 198 -31.47 -15.75 0.69
C ILE A 198 -32.61 -14.83 0.24
N SER A 199 -33.48 -14.43 1.17
CA SER A 199 -34.58 -13.52 0.82
C SER A 199 -34.05 -12.15 0.37
N ASN A 200 -34.75 -11.49 -0.55
CA ASN A 200 -34.42 -10.13 -0.98
C ASN A 200 -34.40 -9.14 0.20
N THR A 201 -35.24 -9.37 1.21
CA THR A 201 -35.26 -8.56 2.44
C THR A 201 -33.96 -8.70 3.22
N LEU A 202 -33.42 -9.91 3.36
CA LEU A 202 -32.16 -10.14 4.05
C LEU A 202 -30.98 -9.51 3.27
N LEU A 203 -30.94 -9.68 1.93
CA LEU A 203 -29.91 -9.03 1.10
C LEU A 203 -29.94 -7.50 1.22
N LYS A 204 -31.15 -6.91 1.26
CA LYS A 204 -31.33 -5.47 1.51
C LYS A 204 -30.78 -5.07 2.89
N ASN A 205 -31.07 -5.84 3.93
CA ASN A 205 -30.57 -5.54 5.27
C ASN A 205 -29.05 -5.72 5.39
N ILE A 206 -28.46 -6.71 4.70
CA ILE A 206 -27.00 -6.89 4.62
C ILE A 206 -26.36 -5.68 3.93
N THR A 207 -26.88 -5.26 2.78
CA THR A 207 -26.31 -4.10 2.04
C THR A 207 -26.44 -2.80 2.83
N GLU A 208 -27.56 -2.57 3.53
CA GLU A 208 -27.70 -1.41 4.42
C GLU A 208 -26.78 -1.48 5.65
N ALA A 209 -26.52 -2.67 6.17
CA ALA A 209 -25.54 -2.87 7.24
C ALA A 209 -24.10 -2.57 6.76
N VAL A 210 -23.74 -2.97 5.54
CA VAL A 210 -22.46 -2.62 4.91
C VAL A 210 -22.33 -1.10 4.73
N ASP A 211 -23.36 -0.44 4.18
CA ASP A 211 -23.43 1.02 4.03
C ASP A 211 -23.33 1.74 5.38
N PHE A 212 -23.81 1.12 6.46
CA PHE A 212 -23.64 1.63 7.83
C PHE A 212 -22.18 1.51 8.28
N LEU A 213 -21.59 0.32 8.16
CA LEU A 213 -20.21 0.04 8.55
C LEU A 213 -19.21 0.93 7.80
N GLU A 214 -19.45 1.21 6.52
CA GLU A 214 -18.62 2.14 5.73
C GLU A 214 -18.59 3.56 6.35
N LYS A 215 -19.72 4.05 6.88
CA LYS A 215 -19.85 5.42 7.42
C LYS A 215 -19.24 5.61 8.80
N ILE A 216 -19.10 4.52 9.56
CA ILE A 216 -18.48 4.50 10.89
C ILE A 216 -17.06 3.92 10.85
N ALA A 217 -16.61 3.44 9.69
CA ALA A 217 -15.27 2.89 9.58
C ALA A 217 -14.23 3.98 9.94
N PRO A 218 -13.17 3.62 10.68
CA PRO A 218 -12.09 4.56 10.94
C PRO A 218 -11.42 4.97 9.63
N VAL A 219 -10.85 6.17 9.62
CA VAL A 219 -10.30 6.79 8.40
C VAL A 219 -9.11 5.99 7.86
N ASP A 220 -8.25 5.48 8.74
CA ASP A 220 -7.01 4.80 8.34
C ASP A 220 -6.97 3.35 8.84
N SER A 221 -6.89 2.39 7.92
CA SER A 221 -6.56 1.00 8.25
C SER A 221 -5.08 0.86 8.62
N PHE A 222 -4.70 -0.24 9.29
CA PHE A 222 -3.29 -0.53 9.56
C PHE A 222 -2.42 -0.52 8.28
N MET A 223 -2.97 -1.03 7.17
CA MET A 223 -2.28 -1.01 5.87
C MET A 223 -2.17 0.40 5.33
N GLU A 224 -3.25 1.18 5.39
CA GLU A 224 -3.25 2.57 4.96
C GLU A 224 -2.20 3.37 5.75
N ILE A 225 -2.07 3.18 7.07
CA ILE A 225 -1.03 3.84 7.87
C ILE A 225 0.39 3.52 7.35
N GLN A 226 0.67 2.25 7.00
CA GLN A 226 1.97 1.88 6.43
C GLN A 226 2.19 2.49 5.04
N LEU A 227 1.16 2.51 4.20
CA LEU A 227 1.21 3.15 2.88
C LEU A 227 1.39 4.67 3.00
N GLN A 228 0.77 5.32 3.98
CA GLN A 228 0.94 6.75 4.27
C GLN A 228 2.37 7.06 4.72
N GLN A 229 2.94 6.26 5.62
CA GLN A 229 4.35 6.36 5.99
C GLN A 229 5.26 6.19 4.78
N PHE A 230 4.96 5.20 3.93
CA PHE A 230 5.71 4.95 2.70
C PHE A 230 5.64 6.13 1.73
N LYS A 231 4.45 6.69 1.48
CA LYS A 231 4.26 7.88 0.63
C LYS A 231 5.05 9.09 1.15
N ASN A 232 5.05 9.30 2.46
CA ASN A 232 5.80 10.40 3.08
C ASN A 232 7.30 10.24 2.84
N ILE A 233 7.85 9.06 3.10
CA ILE A 233 9.28 8.78 2.92
C ILE A 233 9.65 8.79 1.42
N PHE A 234 8.79 8.25 0.56
CA PHE A 234 8.95 8.31 -0.90
C PHE A 234 9.03 9.76 -1.37
N ARG A 235 8.14 10.66 -0.93
CA ARG A 235 8.17 12.07 -1.31
C ARG A 235 9.41 12.81 -0.80
N ILE A 236 9.89 12.49 0.40
CA ILE A 236 11.12 13.07 0.93
C ILE A 236 12.31 12.72 0.02
N ARG A 237 12.36 11.47 -0.47
CA ARG A 237 13.52 10.94 -1.19
C ARG A 237 13.45 11.13 -2.72
N TYR A 238 12.28 10.90 -3.30
CA TYR A 238 12.06 10.84 -4.74
C TYR A 238 11.09 11.92 -5.24
N GLU A 239 10.50 12.72 -4.34
CA GLU A 239 9.50 13.73 -4.68
C GLU A 239 8.36 13.15 -5.53
N SER A 240 8.17 13.64 -6.76
CA SER A 240 7.15 13.17 -7.70
C SER A 240 7.69 12.21 -8.76
N GLN A 241 8.95 11.75 -8.62
CA GLN A 241 9.60 10.91 -9.62
C GLN A 241 8.93 9.55 -9.76
N GLU A 242 9.08 8.99 -10.94
CA GLU A 242 8.74 7.60 -11.21
C GLU A 242 10.02 6.74 -11.18
N ILE A 243 10.10 5.82 -10.22
CA ILE A 243 11.30 5.03 -9.91
C ILE A 243 10.98 3.53 -10.06
N PRO A 244 11.90 2.68 -10.55
CA PRO A 244 11.69 1.23 -10.59
C PRO A 244 11.31 0.68 -9.22
N LEU A 245 10.26 -0.15 -9.15
CA LEU A 245 9.74 -0.73 -7.91
C LEU A 245 10.82 -1.47 -7.14
N THR A 246 11.65 -2.24 -7.84
CA THR A 246 12.76 -2.99 -7.24
C THR A 246 13.76 -2.09 -6.53
N HIS A 247 14.10 -0.93 -7.11
CA HIS A 247 14.99 0.04 -6.48
C HIS A 247 14.33 0.70 -5.26
N VAL A 248 13.04 1.03 -5.32
CA VAL A 248 12.31 1.63 -4.19
C VAL A 248 12.25 0.67 -3.00
N LEU A 249 11.98 -0.61 -3.26
CA LEU A 249 11.82 -1.65 -2.24
C LEU A 249 13.13 -2.30 -1.79
N ASP A 250 14.25 -1.97 -2.43
CA ASP A 250 15.58 -2.33 -1.94
C ASP A 250 15.81 -1.66 -0.57
N ASN A 251 16.15 -2.44 0.45
CA ASN A 251 16.35 -1.93 1.80
C ASN A 251 17.66 -1.13 1.93
N GLU A 252 18.69 -1.43 1.14
CA GLU A 252 19.99 -0.76 1.19
C GLU A 252 20.00 0.50 0.34
N SER A 253 19.60 0.40 -0.93
CA SER A 253 19.63 1.53 -1.85
C SER A 253 18.35 2.34 -1.83
N GLY A 254 17.21 1.75 -1.44
CA GLY A 254 15.89 2.34 -1.51
C GLY A 254 15.32 2.78 -0.16
N ILE A 255 14.00 2.63 -0.01
CA ILE A 255 13.27 2.95 1.23
C ILE A 255 12.69 1.70 1.91
N GLY A 256 12.65 0.57 1.21
CA GLY A 256 12.13 -0.70 1.74
C GLY A 256 10.61 -0.70 1.95
N TYR A 257 10.08 -1.86 2.34
CA TYR A 257 8.69 -1.97 2.83
C TYR A 257 8.51 -3.10 3.86
N PRO A 258 7.87 -2.84 5.03
CA PRO A 258 7.40 -1.54 5.49
C PRO A 258 8.57 -0.57 5.68
N PRO A 259 8.37 0.73 5.42
CA PRO A 259 9.49 1.67 5.44
C PRO A 259 9.97 1.89 6.87
N GLU A 260 11.28 1.95 7.07
CA GLU A 260 11.85 2.36 8.35
C GLU A 260 11.81 3.88 8.51
N ASN A 261 11.71 4.38 9.75
CA ASN A 261 11.69 5.81 10.02
C ASN A 261 13.00 6.53 9.64
N SER A 262 14.10 5.79 9.47
CA SER A 262 15.41 6.31 9.08
C SER A 262 15.85 5.70 7.75
N ILE A 263 15.95 6.56 6.73
CA ILE A 263 16.48 6.18 5.42
C ILE A 263 17.94 5.73 5.58
N GLY A 264 18.28 4.54 5.07
CA GLY A 264 19.65 4.02 5.06
C GLY A 264 20.16 3.42 6.37
N SER A 265 19.32 3.25 7.40
CA SER A 265 19.73 2.57 8.64
C SER A 265 19.53 1.06 8.61
N VAL A 266 19.85 0.41 7.49
CA VAL A 266 19.69 -1.05 7.38
C VAL A 266 20.95 -1.73 7.90
N LEU A 267 21.04 -1.79 9.22
CA LEU A 267 21.85 -2.81 9.88
C LEU A 267 20.89 -3.64 10.72
N GLU A 268 20.25 -4.62 10.07
CA GLU A 268 19.90 -5.86 10.76
C GLU A 268 21.23 -6.50 11.20
N SER A 269 21.72 -6.09 12.36
CA SER A 269 22.78 -6.83 13.04
C SER A 269 22.29 -8.26 13.20
N ASN A 270 22.88 -9.21 12.47
CA ASN A 270 22.59 -10.64 12.59
C ASN A 270 22.75 -11.15 14.05
N ILE A 271 23.55 -10.44 14.87
CA ILE A 271 23.73 -10.71 16.29
C ILE A 271 22.54 -10.23 17.12
N LEU A 272 21.92 -9.11 16.74
CA LEU A 272 20.75 -8.53 17.40
C LEU A 272 19.42 -9.02 16.79
N ALA A 273 19.43 -9.68 15.64
CA ALA A 273 18.22 -10.24 15.00
C ALA A 273 17.52 -11.29 15.90
N ASP A 274 18.30 -12.07 16.66
CA ASP A 274 17.80 -13.01 17.67
C ASP A 274 17.46 -12.31 19.01
N ILE A 275 17.95 -11.09 19.23
CA ILE A 275 17.51 -10.19 20.30
C ILE A 275 16.35 -9.38 19.77
N THR A 276 15.20 -10.04 19.58
CA THR A 276 13.93 -9.34 19.48
C THR A 276 13.73 -8.59 20.80
N ILE A 277 14.26 -7.36 20.88
CA ILE A 277 13.71 -6.36 21.78
C ILE A 277 12.25 -6.33 21.40
N ASP A 278 11.41 -6.67 22.35
CA ASP A 278 9.97 -6.76 22.23
C ASP A 278 9.45 -5.39 21.74
N ARG A 279 9.49 -5.13 20.43
CA ARG A 279 8.91 -3.95 19.77
C ARG A 279 7.38 -3.97 19.88
N GLN A 280 6.82 -4.86 20.70
CA GLN A 280 5.43 -4.84 21.16
C GLN A 280 5.03 -3.51 21.79
N ASP A 281 5.96 -2.72 22.34
CA ASP A 281 5.62 -1.40 22.89
C ASP A 281 5.35 -0.32 21.82
N MET A 282 5.78 -0.48 20.56
CA MET A 282 5.30 0.37 19.45
C MET A 282 4.01 -0.15 18.82
N LYS A 283 3.68 -1.45 18.94
CA LYS A 283 2.40 -2.00 18.49
C LYS A 283 1.19 -1.44 19.25
N LYS A 284 1.39 -0.91 20.46
CA LYS A 284 0.30 -0.35 21.29
C LYS A 284 -0.35 0.94 20.78
N LYS A 285 0.18 1.60 19.74
CA LYS A 285 -0.37 2.87 19.23
C LYS A 285 -1.00 2.82 17.83
N GLY A 286 -1.02 1.65 17.16
CA GLY A 286 -1.27 1.59 15.72
C GLY A 286 -2.60 1.01 15.23
N VAL A 287 -3.42 0.43 16.10
CA VAL A 287 -4.76 -0.05 15.72
C VAL A 287 -5.70 0.33 16.84
N ASN A 288 -6.16 1.58 16.82
CA ASN A 288 -7.35 1.93 17.56
C ASN A 288 -8.47 1.08 16.93
N GLY A 289 -9.01 0.11 17.68
CA GLY A 289 -10.32 -0.43 17.35
C GLY A 289 -11.34 0.71 17.29
N LEU A 290 -12.61 0.40 17.01
CA LEU A 290 -13.68 1.39 17.14
C LEU A 290 -13.77 1.87 18.60
N GLU A 291 -13.00 2.90 18.93
CA GLU A 291 -13.11 3.76 20.10
C GLU A 291 -14.02 4.95 19.74
N GLU A 292 -15.13 4.66 19.08
CA GLU A 292 -16.15 5.67 18.86
C GLU A 292 -16.91 5.84 20.17
N ASP A 293 -16.66 6.97 20.84
CA ASP A 293 -17.23 7.33 22.14
C ASP A 293 -18.75 7.07 22.19
N TRP A 294 -19.48 7.35 21.09
CA TRP A 294 -20.93 7.13 21.03
C TRP A 294 -21.35 5.66 21.12
N LEU A 295 -20.58 4.72 20.55
CA LEU A 295 -20.90 3.30 20.60
C LEU A 295 -20.59 2.76 21.99
N LEU A 296 -19.50 3.24 22.61
CA LEU A 296 -19.17 2.95 23.99
C LEU A 296 -20.25 3.48 24.96
N ASP A 297 -20.76 4.70 24.74
CA ASP A 297 -21.87 5.26 25.51
C ASP A 297 -23.13 4.37 25.41
N ARG A 298 -23.47 3.90 24.19
CA ARG A 298 -24.60 2.97 23.99
C ARG A 298 -24.40 1.65 24.73
N ILE A 299 -23.18 1.11 24.70
CA ILE A 299 -22.83 -0.11 25.44
C ILE A 299 -22.97 0.12 26.96
N GLU A 300 -22.61 1.30 27.46
CA GLU A 300 -22.71 1.63 28.89
C GLU A 300 -24.14 1.87 29.37
N LEU A 301 -25.00 2.39 28.51
CA LEU A 301 -26.43 2.55 28.78
C LEU A 301 -27.20 1.21 28.71
N CYS A 302 -26.59 0.18 28.14
CA CYS A 302 -27.17 -1.16 28.04
C CYS A 302 -27.23 -1.80 29.43
N THR A 303 -28.43 -2.14 29.92
CA THR A 303 -28.60 -2.79 31.22
C THR A 303 -28.22 -4.27 31.14
N LYS A 304 -27.90 -4.91 32.28
CA LYS A 304 -27.62 -6.36 32.30
C LYS A 304 -28.78 -7.23 31.80
N GLU A 305 -30.00 -6.71 31.81
CA GLU A 305 -31.21 -7.40 31.32
C GLU A 305 -31.41 -7.22 29.81
N GLN A 306 -30.84 -6.16 29.22
CA GLN A 306 -30.80 -5.93 27.79
C GLN A 306 -29.40 -6.32 27.28
N SER A 307 -29.24 -7.55 26.81
CA SER A 307 -27.96 -8.04 26.25
C SER A 307 -27.72 -7.61 24.78
N VAL A 308 -28.57 -6.72 24.25
CA VAL A 308 -28.60 -6.32 22.84
C VAL A 308 -28.62 -4.79 22.71
N VAL A 309 -27.68 -4.26 21.94
CA VAL A 309 -27.63 -2.86 21.49
C VAL A 309 -28.14 -2.80 20.05
N GLU A 310 -29.30 -2.17 19.86
CA GLU A 310 -29.85 -1.91 18.53
C GLU A 310 -29.36 -0.55 17.99
N ILE A 311 -28.74 -0.59 16.81
CA ILE A 311 -28.31 0.57 16.04
C ILE A 311 -29.40 0.97 15.06
N THR A 312 -29.72 2.26 15.02
CA THR A 312 -30.77 2.81 14.16
C THR A 312 -30.20 3.82 13.15
N GLU A 313 -30.96 4.14 12.10
CA GLU A 313 -30.58 5.19 11.14
C GLU A 313 -30.31 6.56 11.77
N SER A 314 -30.96 6.85 12.90
CA SER A 314 -30.79 8.12 13.62
C SER A 314 -29.38 8.28 14.21
N ASP A 315 -28.73 7.17 14.54
CA ASP A 315 -27.36 7.14 15.05
C ASP A 315 -26.37 7.46 13.93
N ILE A 316 -26.64 6.95 12.72
CA ILE A 316 -25.82 7.15 11.51
C ILE A 316 -25.69 8.63 11.14
N LYS A 317 -26.82 9.36 11.12
CA LYS A 317 -26.84 10.76 10.68
C LYS A 317 -25.98 11.69 11.55
N LYS A 318 -25.78 11.34 12.82
CA LYS A 318 -25.02 12.15 13.77
C LYS A 318 -23.51 11.89 13.71
N GLN A 319 -23.12 10.70 13.28
CA GLN A 319 -21.73 10.21 13.39
C GLN A 319 -21.06 9.93 12.04
N ALA A 320 -21.76 10.09 10.92
CA ALA A 320 -21.21 9.85 9.59
C ALA A 320 -19.92 10.64 9.37
N ASN A 321 -18.81 9.92 9.22
CA ASN A 321 -17.51 10.51 8.92
C ASN A 321 -17.35 10.57 7.40
N TYR A 322 -17.70 11.71 6.80
CA TYR A 322 -17.71 11.90 5.33
C TYR A 322 -16.30 11.87 4.67
N LYS A 323 -15.24 11.58 5.43
CA LYS A 323 -13.87 11.41 4.96
C LYS A 323 -13.44 9.94 4.82
N ALA A 324 -14.33 8.98 5.09
CA ALA A 324 -14.01 7.55 4.96
C ALA A 324 -13.63 7.18 3.51
N GLY A 325 -12.68 6.25 3.37
CA GLY A 325 -12.37 5.63 2.08
C GLY A 325 -13.60 4.93 1.48
N SER A 326 -13.50 4.52 0.21
CA SER A 326 -14.63 3.90 -0.50
C SER A 326 -14.56 2.39 -0.50
N LEU A 327 -15.71 1.72 -0.49
CA LEU A 327 -15.80 0.30 -0.85
C LEU A 327 -15.19 0.03 -2.25
N SER A 328 -14.45 -1.07 -2.37
CA SER A 328 -13.92 -1.54 -3.67
C SER A 328 -15.05 -1.84 -4.67
N HIS A 329 -14.70 -1.88 -5.96
CA HIS A 329 -15.67 -2.13 -7.05
C HIS A 329 -16.42 -3.45 -6.82
N ASN A 330 -15.70 -4.53 -6.51
CA ASN A 330 -16.26 -5.77 -6.01
C ASN A 330 -15.66 -6.13 -4.65
N PHE A 331 -16.52 -6.48 -3.69
CA PHE A 331 -16.13 -6.91 -2.34
C PHE A 331 -16.97 -8.14 -1.92
N SER A 332 -16.58 -8.82 -0.85
CA SER A 332 -17.35 -9.99 -0.37
C SER A 332 -17.76 -9.85 1.09
N VAL A 333 -18.99 -10.25 1.39
CA VAL A 333 -19.50 -10.40 2.76
C VAL A 333 -19.52 -11.87 3.13
N MET A 334 -18.94 -12.22 4.27
CA MET A 334 -19.01 -13.54 4.85
C MET A 334 -19.90 -13.52 6.08
N GLY A 335 -20.78 -14.51 6.21
CA GLY A 335 -21.63 -14.62 7.39
C GLY A 335 -22.37 -15.93 7.48
N THR A 336 -23.19 -16.05 8.50
CA THR A 336 -23.95 -17.27 8.81
C THR A 336 -25.36 -16.94 9.26
N PHE A 337 -26.27 -17.86 8.99
CA PHE A 337 -27.61 -17.81 9.56
C PHE A 337 -27.57 -18.16 11.05
N CYS A 338 -28.39 -17.44 11.81
CA CYS A 338 -28.54 -17.58 13.25
C CYS A 338 -29.96 -18.04 13.60
N ALA A 339 -30.19 -18.30 14.88
CA ALA A 339 -31.54 -18.42 15.41
C ALA A 339 -32.39 -17.17 15.09
N ASP A 340 -33.72 -17.32 15.14
CA ASP A 340 -34.70 -16.22 15.01
C ASP A 340 -34.63 -15.42 13.70
N GLN A 341 -34.21 -16.06 12.60
CA GLN A 341 -34.07 -15.42 11.28
C GLN A 341 -33.07 -14.24 11.24
N MET A 342 -32.13 -14.23 12.18
CA MET A 342 -31.02 -13.27 12.21
C MET A 342 -29.87 -13.77 11.31
N PHE A 343 -29.01 -12.84 10.87
CA PHE A 343 -27.81 -13.14 10.11
C PHE A 343 -26.60 -12.51 10.79
N PHE A 344 -25.58 -13.32 11.12
CA PHE A 344 -24.33 -12.80 11.66
C PHE A 344 -23.37 -12.48 10.53
N LEU A 345 -23.08 -11.19 10.40
CA LEU A 345 -22.07 -10.68 9.49
C LEU A 345 -20.71 -10.85 10.17
N GLN A 346 -19.95 -11.84 9.71
CA GLN A 346 -18.67 -12.23 10.30
C GLN A 346 -17.54 -11.33 9.82
N ASN A 347 -17.47 -11.11 8.51
CA ASN A 347 -16.37 -10.37 7.89
C ASN A 347 -16.83 -9.73 6.58
N ILE A 348 -16.23 -8.59 6.24
CA ILE A 348 -16.33 -7.96 4.93
C ILE A 348 -14.92 -7.85 4.38
N ASN A 349 -14.61 -8.62 3.33
CA ASN A 349 -13.37 -8.40 2.60
C ASN A 349 -13.55 -7.32 1.55
N ASN A 350 -12.97 -6.15 1.84
CA ASN A 350 -13.07 -4.95 1.01
C ASN A 350 -11.92 -4.79 0.00
N SER A 351 -11.01 -5.77 -0.14
CA SER A 351 -9.93 -5.71 -1.15
C SER A 351 -10.39 -6.16 -2.53
N HIS A 352 -11.04 -7.33 -2.60
CA HIS A 352 -11.63 -7.91 -3.80
C HIS A 352 -12.54 -9.09 -3.42
N ALA A 353 -13.58 -9.37 -4.22
CA ALA A 353 -14.57 -10.39 -3.89
C ALA A 353 -14.12 -11.85 -4.10
N THR A 354 -13.07 -12.11 -4.90
CA THR A 354 -12.62 -13.49 -5.21
C THR A 354 -11.66 -14.09 -4.19
N SER A 355 -11.19 -13.34 -3.19
CA SER A 355 -10.14 -13.82 -2.27
C SER A 355 -10.48 -15.14 -1.56
N LEU A 356 -11.74 -15.31 -1.16
CA LEU A 356 -12.24 -16.48 -0.45
C LEU A 356 -12.72 -17.57 -1.42
N LEU A 357 -13.22 -17.17 -2.59
CA LEU A 357 -13.80 -18.06 -3.59
C LEU A 357 -12.75 -18.72 -4.49
N GLY A 358 -11.64 -18.02 -4.76
CA GLY A 358 -10.68 -18.40 -5.79
C GLY A 358 -10.07 -19.78 -5.59
N ARG A 359 -9.85 -20.16 -4.33
CA ARG A 359 -9.35 -21.51 -3.98
C ARG A 359 -10.33 -22.63 -4.33
N PHE A 360 -11.64 -22.36 -4.33
CA PHE A 360 -12.66 -23.38 -4.63
C PHE A 360 -13.08 -23.39 -6.09
N ALA A 361 -12.61 -22.44 -6.90
CA ALA A 361 -12.96 -22.35 -8.32
C ALA A 361 -12.56 -23.60 -9.13
N TYR A 362 -11.50 -24.31 -8.74
CA TYR A 362 -11.13 -25.57 -9.41
C TYR A 362 -12.07 -26.74 -9.08
N LEU A 363 -12.85 -26.67 -7.99
CA LEU A 363 -13.75 -27.75 -7.54
C LEU A 363 -15.14 -27.68 -8.20
N ASP A 364 -15.58 -26.49 -8.58
CA ASP A 364 -16.92 -26.24 -9.08
C ASP A 364 -16.90 -25.22 -10.24
N PRO A 365 -17.35 -25.61 -11.45
CA PRO A 365 -17.40 -24.71 -12.60
C PRO A 365 -18.27 -23.46 -12.39
N GLY A 366 -19.32 -23.54 -11.56
CA GLY A 366 -20.17 -22.41 -11.18
C GLY A 366 -19.40 -21.38 -10.35
N ILE A 367 -18.59 -21.82 -9.38
CA ILE A 367 -17.70 -20.92 -8.62
C ILE A 367 -16.65 -20.30 -9.54
N ASN A 368 -16.05 -21.07 -10.46
CA ASN A 368 -15.11 -20.53 -11.44
C ASN A 368 -15.73 -19.46 -12.34
N ASN A 369 -16.93 -19.73 -12.85
CA ASN A 369 -17.68 -18.79 -13.68
C ASN A 369 -18.03 -17.51 -12.90
N LEU A 370 -18.44 -17.63 -11.63
CA LEU A 370 -18.71 -16.49 -10.76
C LEU A 370 -17.44 -15.63 -10.54
N CYS A 371 -16.31 -16.25 -10.24
CA CYS A 371 -15.04 -15.53 -10.10
C CYS A 371 -14.64 -14.79 -11.39
N THR A 372 -14.82 -15.45 -12.53
CA THR A 372 -14.55 -14.88 -13.85
C THR A 372 -15.47 -13.70 -14.16
N GLN A 373 -16.77 -13.81 -13.84
CA GLN A 373 -17.74 -12.72 -14.01
C GLN A 373 -17.40 -11.49 -13.16
N ILE A 374 -17.06 -11.69 -11.88
CA ILE A 374 -16.63 -10.62 -10.98
C ILE A 374 -15.43 -9.86 -11.56
N ILE A 375 -14.43 -10.59 -12.05
CA ILE A 375 -13.20 -9.98 -12.56
C ILE A 375 -13.42 -9.29 -13.91
N ASN A 376 -14.30 -9.82 -14.76
CA ASN A 376 -14.66 -9.16 -16.01
C ASN A 376 -15.45 -7.86 -15.77
N ASP A 377 -16.36 -7.83 -14.79
CA ASP A 377 -17.08 -6.62 -14.37
C ASP A 377 -16.11 -5.51 -13.89
N GLU A 378 -15.06 -5.87 -13.15
CA GLU A 378 -13.98 -4.92 -12.80
C GLU A 378 -13.21 -4.42 -14.03
N LYS A 379 -12.86 -5.31 -14.97
CA LYS A 379 -12.13 -4.97 -16.21
C LYS A 379 -12.94 -4.04 -17.10
N GLU A 380 -14.23 -4.31 -17.29
CA GLU A 380 -15.13 -3.50 -18.13
C GLU A 380 -15.29 -2.08 -17.57
N SER A 381 -15.30 -1.94 -16.25
CA SER A 381 -15.36 -0.64 -15.57
C SER A 381 -14.03 0.13 -15.58
N ASN A 382 -12.92 -0.52 -15.94
CA ASN A 382 -11.55 0.02 -15.87
C ASN A 382 -10.71 -0.41 -17.10
N SER A 383 -11.15 -0.04 -18.31
CA SER A 383 -10.55 -0.52 -19.57
C SER A 383 -9.09 -0.12 -19.81
N ASP A 384 -8.63 0.92 -19.13
CA ASP A 384 -7.34 1.57 -19.39
C ASP A 384 -6.24 1.17 -18.40
N VAL A 385 -6.54 0.28 -17.45
CA VAL A 385 -5.58 -0.27 -16.49
C VAL A 385 -5.41 -1.78 -16.70
N ILE A 386 -4.34 -2.33 -16.14
CA ILE A 386 -4.06 -3.77 -16.12
C ILE A 386 -4.30 -4.31 -14.73
N PHE A 387 -5.22 -5.27 -14.60
CA PHE A 387 -5.29 -6.12 -13.40
C PHE A 387 -4.28 -7.25 -13.52
N ALA A 388 -3.38 -7.35 -12.55
CA ALA A 388 -2.31 -8.35 -12.54
C ALA A 388 -2.34 -9.17 -11.25
N GLU A 389 -2.36 -10.50 -11.37
CA GLU A 389 -2.44 -11.42 -10.24
C GLU A 389 -1.05 -11.66 -9.63
N ILE A 390 -0.94 -11.54 -8.30
CA ILE A 390 0.32 -11.73 -7.59
C ILE A 390 0.57 -13.23 -7.38
N ILE A 391 1.68 -13.76 -7.90
CA ILE A 391 2.04 -15.17 -7.78
C ILE A 391 3.25 -15.31 -6.86
N TYR A 392 3.00 -15.77 -5.63
CA TYR A 392 4.01 -16.05 -4.61
C TYR A 392 3.52 -17.22 -3.77
N ILE A 393 4.39 -18.19 -3.47
CA ILE A 393 4.06 -19.37 -2.67
C ILE A 393 4.50 -19.14 -1.22
N PRO A 394 3.56 -18.95 -0.28
CA PRO A 394 3.90 -18.85 1.14
C PRO A 394 4.43 -20.17 1.70
N ASP A 395 5.27 -20.08 2.74
CA ASP A 395 5.81 -21.26 3.41
C ASP A 395 4.73 -22.07 4.16
N GLY A 396 4.98 -23.37 4.33
CA GLY A 396 4.16 -24.28 5.11
C GLY A 396 2.73 -24.49 4.57
N ARG A 397 1.76 -24.54 5.49
CA ARG A 397 0.35 -24.85 5.17
C ARG A 397 -0.33 -23.75 4.34
N ALA A 398 0.17 -22.51 4.43
CA ALA A 398 -0.39 -21.37 3.71
C ALA A 398 -0.26 -21.51 2.18
N GLY A 399 0.77 -22.21 1.69
CA GLY A 399 0.89 -22.53 0.26
C GLY A 399 -0.26 -23.39 -0.27
N ASN A 400 -0.81 -24.30 0.54
CA ASN A 400 -1.92 -25.16 0.12
C ASN A 400 -3.23 -24.38 -0.07
N ILE A 401 -3.43 -23.29 0.69
CA ILE A 401 -4.64 -22.48 0.64
C ILE A 401 -4.57 -21.34 -0.40
N SER A 402 -3.44 -21.22 -1.09
CA SER A 402 -3.19 -20.15 -2.06
C SER A 402 -3.41 -20.58 -3.52
N ARG A 403 -3.55 -21.88 -3.80
CA ARG A 403 -3.80 -22.40 -5.15
C ARG A 403 -5.15 -21.95 -5.69
N ARG A 404 -5.19 -21.59 -6.98
CA ARG A 404 -6.37 -21.04 -7.66
C ARG A 404 -6.16 -21.02 -9.18
N PRO A 405 -7.22 -21.04 -10.00
CA PRO A 405 -7.11 -20.75 -11.43
C PRO A 405 -6.57 -19.35 -11.71
N ALA A 406 -6.00 -19.14 -12.90
CA ALA A 406 -5.67 -17.81 -13.40
C ALA A 406 -6.95 -17.09 -13.85
N PHE A 407 -7.25 -15.94 -13.24
CA PHE A 407 -8.46 -15.17 -13.54
C PHE A 407 -8.19 -13.85 -14.31
N THR A 408 -6.98 -13.30 -14.18
CA THR A 408 -6.55 -12.09 -14.88
C THR A 408 -5.75 -12.44 -16.13
N ASN A 409 -5.53 -11.46 -17.00
CA ASN A 409 -4.74 -11.65 -18.22
C ASN A 409 -3.24 -11.47 -17.98
N TYR A 410 -2.84 -11.03 -16.78
CA TYR A 410 -1.45 -10.77 -16.44
C TYR A 410 -1.15 -11.30 -15.04
N GLU A 411 0.07 -11.79 -14.85
CA GLU A 411 0.60 -12.27 -13.57
C GLU A 411 1.91 -11.55 -13.22
N ILE A 412 2.12 -11.30 -11.92
CA ILE A 412 3.38 -10.79 -11.36
C ILE A 412 4.01 -11.93 -10.56
N PRO A 413 4.91 -12.73 -11.17
CA PRO A 413 5.55 -13.85 -10.49
C PRO A 413 6.70 -13.40 -9.58
N ILE A 414 6.71 -13.90 -8.34
CA ILE A 414 7.70 -13.59 -7.30
C ILE A 414 8.13 -14.92 -6.67
N LEU A 415 9.32 -15.40 -7.02
CA LEU A 415 9.86 -16.68 -6.53
C LEU A 415 8.93 -17.88 -6.80
N ALA A 416 8.10 -17.80 -7.83
CA ALA A 416 7.16 -18.83 -8.25
C ALA A 416 6.97 -18.80 -9.77
N THR A 417 6.57 -19.92 -10.34
CA THR A 417 6.24 -20.06 -11.76
C THR A 417 4.84 -19.53 -12.03
N SER A 418 4.71 -18.75 -13.11
CA SER A 418 3.43 -18.29 -13.65
C SER A 418 2.74 -19.40 -14.46
N GLY A 419 1.41 -19.44 -14.41
CA GLY A 419 0.60 -20.31 -15.26
C GLY A 419 0.37 -19.76 -16.68
N MET A 420 0.84 -18.54 -16.97
CA MET A 420 0.61 -17.80 -18.21
C MET A 420 1.83 -17.82 -19.14
N SER A 421 1.64 -17.48 -20.42
CA SER A 421 2.74 -17.25 -21.36
C SER A 421 3.57 -16.02 -20.97
N THR A 422 4.82 -15.95 -21.45
CA THR A 422 5.78 -14.89 -21.09
C THR A 422 5.27 -13.48 -21.40
N GLU A 423 4.49 -13.29 -22.46
CA GLU A 423 3.91 -11.98 -22.84
C GLU A 423 2.84 -11.46 -21.85
N HIS A 424 2.31 -12.37 -21.01
CA HIS A 424 1.32 -12.10 -19.98
C HIS A 424 1.95 -12.09 -18.57
N GLN A 425 3.29 -12.06 -18.48
CA GLN A 425 4.01 -11.94 -17.22
C GLN A 425 4.61 -10.54 -17.10
N ILE A 426 4.41 -9.90 -15.94
CA ILE A 426 5.00 -8.60 -15.62
C ILE A 426 6.10 -8.85 -14.58
N PRO A 427 7.39 -8.84 -14.99
CA PRO A 427 8.49 -9.01 -14.05
C PRO A 427 8.59 -7.80 -13.13
N LEU A 428 9.11 -7.99 -11.91
CA LEU A 428 9.25 -6.90 -10.92
C LEU A 428 10.10 -5.72 -11.46
N SER A 429 11.10 -6.02 -12.30
CA SER A 429 11.97 -5.04 -12.94
C SER A 429 11.26 -4.16 -13.98
N ASP A 430 10.11 -4.58 -14.50
CA ASP A 430 9.29 -3.78 -15.43
C ASP A 430 8.34 -2.83 -14.69
N ILE A 431 8.14 -3.01 -13.39
CA ILE A 431 7.19 -2.21 -12.62
C ILE A 431 7.86 -0.91 -12.18
N MET A 432 7.26 0.21 -12.57
CA MET A 432 7.61 1.57 -12.18
C MET A 432 6.64 2.06 -11.10
N LEU A 433 7.13 2.82 -10.14
CA LEU A 433 6.36 3.36 -9.01
C LEU A 433 6.47 4.88 -8.96
N SER A 434 5.34 5.56 -8.81
CA SER A 434 5.28 6.98 -8.48
C SER A 434 4.23 7.25 -7.40
N VAL A 435 4.29 8.44 -6.78
CA VAL A 435 3.26 8.91 -5.85
C VAL A 435 2.67 10.21 -6.38
N GLN A 436 1.39 10.19 -6.75
CA GLN A 436 0.66 11.33 -7.33
C GLN A 436 -0.67 11.51 -6.62
N ASP A 437 -1.06 12.75 -6.29
CA ASP A 437 -2.35 13.07 -5.67
C ASP A 437 -2.71 12.21 -4.43
N GLU A 438 -1.72 11.96 -3.56
CA GLU A 438 -1.84 11.04 -2.40
C GLU A 438 -2.03 9.55 -2.74
N GLU A 439 -1.85 9.15 -3.99
CA GLU A 439 -2.00 7.79 -4.47
C GLU A 439 -0.63 7.20 -4.87
N ILE A 440 -0.34 5.97 -4.47
CA ILE A 440 0.75 5.18 -5.05
C ILE A 440 0.25 4.58 -6.37
N ILE A 441 0.98 4.87 -7.45
CA ILE A 441 0.66 4.40 -8.80
C ILE A 441 1.77 3.46 -9.28
N LEU A 442 1.37 2.28 -9.75
CA LEU A 442 2.25 1.32 -10.42
C LEU A 442 2.00 1.35 -11.92
N ARG A 443 3.06 1.30 -12.72
CA ARG A 443 2.99 1.26 -14.19
C ARG A 443 3.91 0.17 -14.72
N ALA A 444 3.42 -0.63 -15.67
CA ALA A 444 4.27 -1.53 -16.46
C ALA A 444 5.05 -0.68 -17.46
N LYS A 445 6.37 -0.67 -17.37
CA LYS A 445 7.25 0.13 -18.24
C LYS A 445 7.06 -0.27 -19.71
N THR A 446 7.08 -1.56 -20.01
CA THR A 446 6.97 -2.10 -21.37
C THR A 446 5.59 -1.88 -21.98
N LEU A 447 4.52 -2.01 -21.17
CA LEU A 447 3.14 -1.83 -21.65
C LEU A 447 2.65 -0.38 -21.57
N ASN A 448 3.38 0.50 -20.89
CA ASN A 448 3.03 1.87 -20.55
C ASN A 448 1.60 2.04 -19.99
N LYS A 449 1.18 1.10 -19.14
CA LYS A 449 -0.16 1.07 -18.54
C LYS A 449 -0.08 0.92 -17.03
N ARG A 450 -1.02 1.56 -16.33
CA ARG A 450 -1.19 1.42 -14.89
C ARG A 450 -1.50 -0.03 -14.51
N ILE A 451 -0.88 -0.52 -13.44
CA ILE A 451 -1.09 -1.87 -12.90
C ILE A 451 -1.89 -1.76 -11.59
N ILE A 452 -2.91 -2.60 -11.45
CA ILE A 452 -3.63 -2.85 -10.21
C ILE A 452 -3.34 -4.30 -9.77
N PRO A 453 -2.51 -4.50 -8.74
CA PRO A 453 -2.17 -5.85 -8.30
C PRO A 453 -3.38 -6.49 -7.59
N ARG A 454 -3.56 -7.81 -7.77
CA ARG A 454 -4.65 -8.60 -7.17
C ARG A 454 -4.12 -9.87 -6.52
N LEU A 455 -4.62 -10.14 -5.31
CA LEU A 455 -4.44 -11.40 -4.58
C LEU A 455 -5.80 -12.10 -4.44
N SER A 456 -6.10 -13.02 -5.36
CA SER A 456 -7.31 -13.84 -5.36
C SER A 456 -7.22 -15.03 -4.38
N SER A 457 -6.58 -14.84 -3.22
CA SER A 457 -6.45 -15.84 -2.16
C SER A 457 -6.62 -15.23 -0.77
N ALA A 458 -6.99 -16.03 0.20
CA ALA A 458 -7.19 -15.62 1.60
C ALA A 458 -5.88 -15.59 2.41
N HIS A 459 -4.72 -15.48 1.75
CA HIS A 459 -3.44 -15.50 2.45
C HIS A 459 -3.21 -14.20 3.24
N ASN A 460 -2.94 -14.34 4.54
CA ASN A 460 -2.52 -13.22 5.39
C ASN A 460 -1.04 -12.88 5.14
N PHE A 461 -0.80 -11.91 4.27
CA PHE A 461 0.54 -11.48 3.84
C PHE A 461 1.29 -10.61 4.87
N ASN A 462 0.67 -10.22 5.98
CA ASN A 462 1.25 -9.26 6.94
C ASN A 462 2.60 -9.72 7.52
N ASN A 463 2.73 -11.04 7.70
CA ASN A 463 3.91 -11.70 8.26
C ASN A 463 4.93 -12.13 7.19
N SER A 464 4.69 -11.82 5.91
CA SER A 464 5.68 -12.11 4.86
C SER A 464 6.93 -11.24 5.06
N THR A 465 8.09 -11.85 4.88
CA THR A 465 9.39 -11.17 4.90
C THR A 465 9.82 -10.69 3.52
N VAL A 466 9.11 -11.08 2.45
CA VAL A 466 9.39 -10.62 1.08
C VAL A 466 8.70 -9.26 0.85
N SER A 467 9.48 -8.19 0.84
CA SER A 467 8.98 -6.80 0.74
C SER A 467 8.14 -6.55 -0.51
N ALA A 468 8.57 -7.03 -1.68
CA ALA A 468 7.81 -6.89 -2.94
C ALA A 468 6.42 -7.50 -2.85
N TYR A 469 6.32 -8.75 -2.36
CA TYR A 469 5.03 -9.42 -2.17
C TYR A 469 4.15 -8.67 -1.17
N LYS A 470 4.70 -8.31 -0.01
CA LYS A 470 3.96 -7.61 1.05
C LYS A 470 3.45 -6.24 0.58
N PHE A 471 4.27 -5.49 -0.15
CA PHE A 471 3.91 -4.19 -0.70
C PHE A 471 2.78 -4.28 -1.73
N LEU A 472 2.91 -5.18 -2.72
CA LEU A 472 1.89 -5.37 -3.76
C LEU A 472 0.55 -5.81 -3.18
N CYS A 473 0.55 -6.68 -2.16
CA CYS A 473 -0.67 -7.07 -1.46
C CYS A 473 -1.25 -5.92 -0.63
N ALA A 474 -0.41 -5.13 0.06
CA ALA A 474 -0.88 -3.98 0.84
C ALA A 474 -1.55 -2.92 -0.04
N LEU A 475 -1.05 -2.71 -1.26
CA LEU A 475 -1.59 -1.73 -2.20
C LEU A 475 -3.06 -1.97 -2.58
N GLN A 476 -3.55 -3.21 -2.46
CA GLN A 476 -4.97 -3.53 -2.66
C GLN A 476 -5.91 -2.85 -1.65
N TYR A 477 -5.36 -2.39 -0.52
CA TYR A 477 -6.10 -1.73 0.55
C TYR A 477 -5.90 -0.20 0.56
N GLN A 478 -5.22 0.36 -0.43
CA GLN A 478 -5.07 1.80 -0.56
C GLN A 478 -6.44 2.47 -0.65
N HIS A 479 -6.67 3.48 0.20
CA HIS A 479 -7.94 4.20 0.32
C HIS A 479 -9.15 3.31 0.69
N THR A 480 -8.89 2.11 1.21
CA THR A 480 -9.92 1.13 1.58
C THR A 480 -10.06 1.12 3.10
N PRO A 481 -11.24 1.47 3.64
CA PRO A 481 -11.45 1.48 5.08
C PRO A 481 -11.54 0.04 5.62
N PRO A 482 -11.11 -0.20 6.87
CA PRO A 482 -11.37 -1.47 7.52
C PRO A 482 -12.86 -1.57 7.85
N MET A 483 -13.48 -2.67 7.48
CA MET A 483 -14.92 -2.87 7.61
C MET A 483 -15.24 -3.74 8.83
N GLY A 484 -16.26 -3.35 9.60
CA GLY A 484 -16.76 -4.13 10.74
C GLY A 484 -16.54 -3.47 12.11
N ILE A 485 -17.22 -4.00 13.14
CA ILE A 485 -17.09 -3.52 14.52
C ILE A 485 -16.05 -4.35 15.26
N ASN A 486 -14.85 -3.80 15.42
CA ASN A 486 -13.74 -4.43 16.14
C ASN A 486 -13.35 -3.59 17.35
N PHE A 487 -13.50 -4.18 18.54
CA PHE A 487 -13.01 -3.59 19.78
C PHE A 487 -11.61 -4.09 20.09
N SER A 488 -10.76 -3.20 20.60
CA SER A 488 -9.46 -3.59 21.16
C SER A 488 -9.65 -4.24 22.53
N TYR A 489 -10.04 -5.51 22.55
CA TYR A 489 -10.34 -6.24 23.80
C TYR A 489 -9.14 -6.28 24.76
N GLU A 490 -7.92 -6.32 24.24
CA GLU A 490 -6.68 -6.35 25.03
C GLU A 490 -6.41 -5.03 25.77
N SER A 491 -6.81 -3.88 25.20
CA SER A 491 -6.66 -2.57 25.86
C SER A 491 -7.86 -2.23 26.74
N SER A 492 -9.01 -2.87 26.51
CA SER A 492 -10.24 -2.62 27.25
C SER A 492 -10.19 -3.20 28.66
N LYS A 493 -10.71 -2.47 29.65
CA LYS A 493 -10.94 -3.02 31.00
C LYS A 493 -12.32 -3.66 31.16
N LYS A 494 -13.19 -3.59 30.14
CA LYS A 494 -14.53 -4.18 30.20
C LYS A 494 -14.44 -5.71 30.26
N ARG A 495 -15.47 -6.31 30.87
CA ARG A 495 -15.61 -7.77 31.03
C ARG A 495 -16.72 -8.36 30.18
N PHE A 496 -17.57 -7.49 29.64
CA PHE A 496 -18.70 -7.86 28.82
C PHE A 496 -18.92 -6.80 27.75
N TYR A 497 -19.22 -7.27 26.54
CA TYR A 497 -19.74 -6.48 25.43
C TYR A 497 -21.08 -7.09 25.02
N PRO A 498 -22.16 -6.30 24.92
CA PRO A 498 -23.46 -6.79 24.46
C PRO A 498 -23.43 -7.12 22.97
N ARG A 499 -24.41 -7.91 22.51
CA ARG A 499 -24.65 -8.13 21.08
C ARG A 499 -25.00 -6.80 20.43
N ILE A 500 -24.43 -6.49 19.27
CA ILE A 500 -24.76 -5.29 18.51
C ILE A 500 -25.48 -5.70 17.23
N VAL A 501 -26.66 -5.13 17.02
CA VAL A 501 -27.53 -5.47 15.88
C VAL A 501 -27.92 -4.24 15.09
N TYR A 502 -27.98 -4.39 13.77
CA TYR A 502 -28.61 -3.45 12.86
C TYR A 502 -29.73 -4.20 12.13
N LYS A 503 -30.98 -3.87 12.45
CA LYS A 503 -32.15 -4.67 12.04
C LYS A 503 -31.97 -6.14 12.45
N ASN A 504 -32.08 -7.07 11.50
CA ASN A 504 -31.85 -8.50 11.74
C ASN A 504 -30.40 -8.94 11.45
N ILE A 505 -29.45 -8.01 11.30
CA ILE A 505 -28.03 -8.30 11.10
C ILE A 505 -27.28 -8.15 12.42
N VAL A 506 -26.69 -9.23 12.91
CA VAL A 506 -25.75 -9.20 14.03
C VAL A 506 -24.42 -8.69 13.49
N LEU A 507 -23.96 -7.54 13.99
CA LEU A 507 -22.69 -6.93 13.62
C LEU A 507 -21.56 -7.31 14.58
N HIS A 508 -21.94 -7.65 15.80
CA HIS A 508 -21.02 -8.03 16.87
C HIS A 508 -21.76 -8.95 17.85
N ARG A 509 -21.13 -10.06 18.24
CA ARG A 509 -21.68 -11.04 19.19
C ARG A 509 -21.48 -10.56 20.62
N ALA A 510 -22.40 -10.92 21.52
CA ALA A 510 -22.14 -10.74 22.94
C ALA A 510 -20.85 -11.49 23.33
N CYS A 511 -19.94 -10.81 24.03
CA CYS A 511 -18.61 -11.30 24.36
C CYS A 511 -18.29 -11.10 25.83
N TRP A 512 -17.70 -12.11 26.47
CA TRP A 512 -17.17 -12.08 27.84
C TRP A 512 -15.64 -12.18 27.80
N LEU A 513 -14.99 -11.27 28.52
CA LEU A 513 -13.53 -11.12 28.48
C LEU A 513 -12.88 -11.54 29.80
N LEU A 514 -12.04 -12.56 29.74
CA LEU A 514 -11.17 -12.96 30.85
C LEU A 514 -9.83 -12.27 30.67
N HIS A 515 -9.47 -11.42 31.64
CA HIS A 515 -8.19 -10.71 31.65
C HIS A 515 -7.16 -11.47 32.46
N LYS A 516 -5.87 -11.12 32.29
CA LYS A 516 -4.75 -11.76 32.99
C LYS A 516 -4.97 -11.91 34.50
N SER A 517 -5.58 -10.92 35.16
CA SER A 517 -5.90 -11.00 36.60
C SER A 517 -6.92 -12.10 36.93
N ASP A 518 -7.92 -12.29 36.07
CA ASP A 518 -8.95 -13.30 36.24
C ASP A 518 -8.37 -14.69 35.96
N ILE A 519 -7.55 -14.82 34.91
CA ILE A 519 -6.85 -16.06 34.55
C ILE A 519 -5.94 -16.53 35.69
N ILE A 520 -5.05 -15.66 36.20
CA ILE A 520 -4.16 -15.99 37.32
C ILE A 520 -4.94 -16.42 38.56
N LYS A 521 -6.06 -15.73 38.84
CA LYS A 521 -6.91 -16.08 39.98
C LYS A 521 -7.52 -17.47 39.83
N ILE A 522 -7.96 -17.85 38.63
CA ILE A 522 -8.54 -19.17 38.35
C ILE A 522 -7.46 -20.25 38.38
N THR A 523 -6.35 -20.06 37.67
CA THR A 523 -5.31 -21.09 37.50
C THR A 523 -4.56 -21.40 38.79
N ASN A 524 -4.41 -20.42 39.70
CA ASN A 524 -3.66 -20.58 40.96
C ASN A 524 -4.56 -20.93 42.15
N ALA A 525 -5.87 -21.08 41.94
CA ALA A 525 -6.78 -21.47 43.01
C ALA A 525 -6.57 -22.94 43.41
N GLU A 526 -6.87 -23.29 44.66
CA GLU A 526 -6.89 -24.69 45.12
C GLU A 526 -7.87 -25.56 44.31
N SER A 527 -8.96 -24.94 43.85
CA SER A 527 -9.92 -25.56 42.93
C SER A 527 -10.20 -24.62 41.74
N PRO A 528 -9.42 -24.74 40.64
CA PRO A 528 -9.59 -23.91 39.45
C PRO A 528 -11.00 -24.02 38.84
N MET A 529 -11.58 -25.22 38.82
CA MET A 529 -12.95 -25.46 38.35
C MET A 529 -13.99 -24.62 39.12
N ASN A 530 -13.89 -24.57 40.44
CA ASN A 530 -14.82 -23.80 41.26
C ASN A 530 -14.66 -22.28 41.04
N GLU A 531 -13.43 -21.77 40.91
CA GLU A 531 -13.23 -20.35 40.60
C GLU A 531 -13.69 -19.98 39.17
N LEU A 532 -13.52 -20.88 38.20
CA LEU A 532 -14.05 -20.71 36.85
C LEU A 532 -15.59 -20.64 36.85
N LYS A 533 -16.26 -21.58 37.53
CA LYS A 533 -17.73 -21.55 37.69
C LYS A 533 -18.21 -20.28 38.41
N LYS A 534 -17.46 -19.78 39.41
CA LYS A 534 -17.74 -18.48 40.03
C LYS A 534 -17.62 -17.32 39.04
N TYR A 535 -16.61 -17.32 38.16
CA TYR A 535 -16.48 -16.30 37.13
C TYR A 535 -17.67 -16.33 36.16
N ILE A 536 -18.03 -17.52 35.67
CA ILE A 536 -19.17 -17.76 34.76
C ILE A 536 -20.46 -17.22 35.38
N GLY A 537 -20.76 -17.59 36.63
CA GLY A 537 -21.94 -17.11 37.34
C GLY A 537 -21.90 -15.61 37.67
N LYS A 538 -20.74 -15.05 38.00
CA LYS A 538 -20.59 -13.61 38.30
C LYS A 538 -20.90 -12.73 37.09
N TRP A 539 -20.51 -13.17 35.90
CA TRP A 539 -20.64 -12.40 34.66
C TRP A 539 -21.82 -12.84 33.78
N ASN A 540 -22.65 -13.77 34.28
CA ASN A 540 -23.79 -14.35 33.54
C ASN A 540 -23.37 -14.78 32.13
N VAL A 541 -22.28 -15.56 32.03
CA VAL A 541 -21.86 -16.12 30.74
C VAL A 541 -22.96 -17.06 30.25
N ASN A 542 -23.34 -16.93 28.97
CA ASN A 542 -24.36 -17.79 28.37
C ASN A 542 -23.98 -19.28 28.49
N GLN A 543 -24.99 -20.16 28.52
CA GLN A 543 -24.74 -21.60 28.59
C GLN A 543 -23.85 -22.07 27.44
N TYR A 544 -24.18 -21.64 26.22
CA TYR A 544 -23.47 -22.01 25.01
C TYR A 544 -22.65 -20.81 24.51
N VAL A 545 -21.34 -20.99 24.49
CA VAL A 545 -20.37 -19.99 24.03
C VAL A 545 -19.33 -20.63 23.11
N VAL A 546 -18.55 -19.80 22.45
CA VAL A 546 -17.35 -20.21 21.73
C VAL A 546 -16.15 -19.48 22.30
N LEU A 547 -15.06 -20.20 22.53
CA LEU A 547 -13.75 -19.62 22.76
C LEU A 547 -13.20 -19.15 21.41
N VAL A 548 -12.99 -17.84 21.27
CA VAL A 548 -12.51 -17.21 20.03
C VAL A 548 -11.00 -16.99 20.11
N ASN A 549 -10.25 -17.54 19.16
CA ASN A 549 -8.82 -17.32 19.00
C ASN A 549 -8.47 -17.06 17.53
N GLY A 550 -8.42 -15.79 17.15
CA GLY A 550 -8.34 -15.38 15.74
C GLY A 550 -9.56 -15.91 14.98
N ASP A 551 -9.30 -16.64 13.89
CA ASP A 551 -10.35 -17.25 13.05
C ASP A 551 -10.81 -18.62 13.57
N ASN A 552 -10.24 -19.13 14.67
CA ASN A 552 -10.63 -20.42 15.26
C ASN A 552 -11.66 -20.22 16.37
N GLU A 553 -12.69 -21.07 16.35
CA GLU A 553 -13.72 -21.11 17.38
C GLU A 553 -13.82 -22.52 17.99
N LEU A 554 -13.83 -22.59 19.32
CA LEU A 554 -14.08 -23.83 20.06
C LEU A 554 -15.41 -23.70 20.81
N PHE A 555 -16.40 -24.51 20.43
CA PHE A 555 -17.70 -24.57 21.10
C PHE A 555 -17.60 -25.10 22.53
N LEU A 556 -18.28 -24.42 23.45
CA LEU A 556 -18.30 -24.72 24.87
C LEU A 556 -19.73 -24.62 25.43
N ASP A 557 -20.27 -25.74 25.94
CA ASP A 557 -21.32 -25.77 26.95
C ASP A 557 -20.72 -25.59 28.35
N VAL A 558 -20.97 -24.45 28.98
CA VAL A 558 -20.41 -24.09 30.28
C VAL A 558 -21.04 -24.87 31.45
N GLU A 559 -22.12 -25.63 31.22
CA GLU A 559 -22.68 -26.56 32.21
C GLU A 559 -21.99 -27.93 32.17
N ASN A 560 -21.24 -28.23 31.11
CA ASN A 560 -20.51 -29.48 30.95
C ASN A 560 -19.08 -29.38 31.51
N GLU A 561 -18.79 -30.13 32.59
CA GLU A 561 -17.48 -30.07 33.26
C GLU A 561 -16.30 -30.47 32.35
N SER A 562 -16.49 -31.42 31.43
CA SER A 562 -15.41 -31.83 30.51
C SER A 562 -15.01 -30.70 29.56
N TYR A 563 -15.95 -29.83 29.20
CA TYR A 563 -15.67 -28.67 28.34
C TYR A 563 -15.02 -27.55 29.14
N LEU A 564 -15.42 -27.36 30.40
CA LEU A 564 -14.74 -26.44 31.31
C LEU A 564 -13.29 -26.89 31.59
N ASP A 565 -13.01 -28.19 31.66
CA ASP A 565 -11.65 -28.70 31.78
C ASP A 565 -10.80 -28.37 30.54
N LEU A 566 -11.37 -28.43 29.33
CA LEU A 566 -10.70 -27.96 28.11
C LEU A 566 -10.38 -26.46 28.21
N LEU A 567 -11.35 -25.64 28.64
CA LEU A 567 -11.14 -24.20 28.83
C LEU A 567 -10.04 -23.91 29.87
N LEU A 568 -9.98 -24.67 30.98
CA LEU A 568 -8.90 -24.58 31.97
C LEU A 568 -7.53 -24.94 31.37
N GLY A 569 -7.47 -25.86 30.41
CA GLY A 569 -6.28 -26.18 29.64
C GLY A 569 -5.77 -24.97 28.85
N GLU A 570 -6.66 -24.35 28.08
CA GLU A 570 -6.36 -23.18 27.25
C GLU A 570 -5.89 -21.97 28.09
N LEU A 571 -6.48 -21.76 29.26
CA LEU A 571 -6.16 -20.66 30.19
C LEU A 571 -4.70 -20.64 30.65
N LYS A 572 -3.97 -21.77 30.64
CA LYS A 572 -2.59 -21.84 31.18
C LYS A 572 -1.54 -21.13 30.32
N SER A 573 -1.83 -20.92 29.04
CA SER A 573 -0.83 -20.47 28.05
C SER A 573 -1.07 -19.06 27.51
N VAL A 574 -2.12 -18.38 27.98
CA VAL A 574 -2.59 -17.10 27.44
C VAL A 574 -2.78 -16.04 28.53
N SER A 575 -2.77 -14.77 28.12
CA SER A 575 -2.98 -13.64 29.03
C SER A 575 -4.38 -13.03 28.95
N HIS A 576 -5.11 -13.31 27.87
CA HIS A 576 -6.46 -12.81 27.62
C HIS A 576 -7.25 -13.87 26.86
N ILE A 577 -8.56 -13.96 27.13
CA ILE A 577 -9.50 -14.85 26.43
C ILE A 577 -10.79 -14.09 26.15
N CYS A 578 -11.37 -14.29 24.96
CA CYS A 578 -12.71 -13.87 24.60
C CYS A 578 -13.62 -15.09 24.43
N LEU A 579 -14.70 -15.15 25.22
CA LEU A 579 -15.82 -16.07 25.01
C LEU A 579 -16.92 -15.30 24.28
N ALA A 580 -17.31 -15.71 23.08
CA ALA A 580 -18.45 -15.12 22.37
C ALA A 580 -19.67 -16.02 22.51
N GLU A 581 -20.87 -15.45 22.46
CA GLU A 581 -22.10 -16.25 22.50
C GLU A 581 -22.22 -17.20 21.29
N TRP A 582 -22.84 -18.35 21.52
CA TRP A 582 -23.30 -19.23 20.46
C TRP A 582 -24.56 -18.66 19.81
N ILE A 583 -24.55 -18.54 18.48
CA ILE A 583 -25.60 -17.86 17.70
C ILE A 583 -26.49 -18.80 16.88
N HIS A 584 -26.12 -20.07 16.76
CA HIS A 584 -26.85 -21.05 15.95
C HIS A 584 -27.96 -21.71 16.78
N ALA A 585 -29.09 -22.01 16.13
CA ALA A 585 -30.16 -22.75 16.76
C ALA A 585 -29.76 -24.23 16.95
N PHE A 586 -30.16 -24.82 18.07
CA PHE A 586 -30.19 -26.27 18.23
C PHE A 586 -31.49 -26.77 17.59
N ASP A 587 -31.49 -26.98 16.28
CA ASP A 587 -32.69 -27.53 15.62
C ASP A 587 -32.89 -28.98 16.06
N SER A 588 -34.09 -29.28 16.57
CA SER A 588 -34.43 -30.60 17.12
C SER A 588 -35.30 -31.42 16.16
N GLY A 589 -35.63 -30.87 14.98
CA GLY A 589 -36.59 -31.47 14.04
C GLY A 589 -36.08 -31.72 12.61
N SER A 590 -34.94 -31.16 12.19
CA SER A 590 -34.35 -31.43 10.88
C SER A 590 -33.24 -32.49 10.97
N SER A 591 -33.14 -33.36 9.97
CA SER A 591 -32.08 -34.37 9.89
C SER A 591 -30.72 -33.78 9.47
N ASP A 592 -30.64 -32.47 9.20
CA ASP A 592 -29.46 -31.74 8.77
C ASP A 592 -28.99 -30.76 9.85
N ASN A 593 -28.18 -31.25 10.79
CA ASN A 593 -27.58 -30.45 11.88
C ASN A 593 -26.29 -29.72 11.45
N THR A 594 -26.17 -29.30 10.18
CA THR A 594 -24.98 -28.63 9.67
C THR A 594 -25.02 -27.12 9.88
N ILE A 595 -23.87 -26.54 10.22
CA ILE A 595 -23.70 -25.09 10.28
C ILE A 595 -23.20 -24.61 8.92
N LYS A 596 -23.99 -23.76 8.26
CA LYS A 596 -23.71 -23.26 6.90
C LYS A 596 -23.24 -21.81 6.96
N GLN A 597 -22.03 -21.56 6.46
CA GLN A 597 -21.52 -20.22 6.20
C GLN A 597 -21.68 -19.86 4.72
N VAL A 598 -21.91 -18.58 4.45
CA VAL A 598 -22.13 -18.06 3.10
C VAL A 598 -21.13 -16.95 2.82
N VAL A 599 -20.55 -16.97 1.61
CA VAL A 599 -19.74 -15.89 1.05
C VAL A 599 -20.53 -15.24 -0.09
N LEU A 600 -20.83 -13.96 0.07
CA LEU A 600 -21.65 -13.15 -0.84
C LEU A 600 -20.78 -12.11 -1.54
N PRO A 601 -20.39 -12.32 -2.81
CA PRO A 601 -19.79 -11.27 -3.61
C PRO A 601 -20.84 -10.18 -3.92
N LEU A 602 -20.48 -8.93 -3.70
CA LEU A 602 -21.33 -7.75 -3.92
C LEU A 602 -20.59 -6.73 -4.79
N ARG A 603 -21.35 -6.09 -5.69
CA ARG A 603 -20.85 -5.02 -6.56
C ARG A 603 -21.19 -3.64 -6.00
N ASN A 604 -20.20 -2.76 -5.92
CA ASN A 604 -20.37 -1.36 -5.58
C ASN A 604 -20.64 -0.51 -6.84
N ASN A 605 -21.91 -0.19 -7.06
CA ASN A 605 -22.34 0.66 -8.19
C ASN A 605 -21.93 2.14 -8.05
N LYS A 606 -21.31 2.56 -6.93
CA LYS A 606 -20.81 3.93 -6.69
C LYS A 606 -19.28 4.02 -6.77
N SER A 607 -18.60 2.91 -7.08
CA SER A 607 -17.15 2.89 -7.18
C SER A 607 -16.65 3.81 -8.29
N VAL A 608 -15.53 4.47 -8.04
CA VAL A 608 -14.87 5.34 -9.02
C VAL A 608 -13.84 4.51 -9.78
N PRO A 609 -13.82 4.54 -11.12
CA PRO A 609 -12.79 3.88 -11.90
C PRO A 609 -11.39 4.37 -11.52
N TYR A 610 -10.40 3.48 -11.61
CA TYR A 610 -9.00 3.85 -11.42
C TYR A 610 -8.59 4.88 -12.47
N SER A 611 -7.82 5.89 -12.06
CA SER A 611 -7.29 6.87 -13.00
C SER A 611 -6.28 6.21 -13.93
N ASN A 612 -6.37 6.57 -15.21
CA ASN A 612 -5.38 6.15 -16.20
C ASN A 612 -4.05 6.81 -15.86
N TYR A 613 -2.96 6.08 -16.12
CA TYR A 613 -1.64 6.64 -16.03
C TYR A 613 -0.73 6.06 -17.10
N SER A 614 -0.09 6.95 -17.85
CA SER A 614 0.90 6.65 -18.87
C SER A 614 2.01 7.68 -18.78
N ALA A 615 3.27 7.24 -18.82
CA ALA A 615 4.38 8.17 -18.89
C ALA A 615 4.41 8.85 -20.27
N PRO A 616 4.73 10.16 -20.34
CA PRO A 616 4.91 10.85 -21.61
C PRO A 616 6.05 10.21 -22.42
N VAL A 617 5.87 10.12 -23.74
CA VAL A 617 6.70 9.31 -24.67
C VAL A 617 8.08 9.92 -24.96
N GLN A 618 8.43 11.08 -24.39
CA GLN A 618 9.65 11.80 -24.77
C GLN A 618 10.82 11.57 -23.80
N GLU A 619 11.86 10.88 -24.29
CA GLU A 619 13.21 10.88 -23.73
C GLU A 619 13.97 12.15 -24.16
N VAL A 620 13.67 13.29 -23.53
CA VAL A 620 14.57 14.44 -23.60
C VAL A 620 15.51 14.37 -22.40
N ASN A 621 16.79 14.17 -22.66
CA ASN A 621 17.82 14.08 -21.64
C ASN A 621 18.17 15.48 -21.13
N ILE A 622 17.39 15.99 -20.18
CA ILE A 622 17.67 17.24 -19.47
C ILE A 622 18.35 16.93 -18.13
N GLU A 623 19.36 17.71 -17.76
CA GLU A 623 20.01 17.57 -16.46
C GLU A 623 19.01 17.91 -15.35
N ARG A 624 18.81 16.96 -14.43
CA ARG A 624 17.81 16.99 -13.35
C ARG A 624 18.42 17.36 -12.01
N SER A 625 19.58 16.79 -11.69
CA SER A 625 20.21 16.83 -10.38
C SER A 625 21.45 17.72 -10.42
N PHE A 626 21.45 18.76 -9.60
CA PHE A 626 22.54 19.72 -9.53
C PHE A 626 23.17 19.71 -8.13
N PRO A 627 24.23 18.92 -7.89
CA PRO A 627 24.90 18.85 -6.60
C PRO A 627 25.69 20.13 -6.28
N PRO A 628 26.04 20.39 -5.01
CA PRO A 628 26.90 21.50 -4.65
C PRO A 628 28.22 21.51 -5.47
N GLY A 629 28.47 22.61 -6.18
CA GLY A 629 29.60 22.77 -7.09
C GLY A 629 29.22 22.86 -8.58
N SER A 630 27.98 22.48 -8.93
CA SER A 630 27.38 22.71 -10.26
C SER A 630 27.01 24.18 -10.51
N GLU A 631 26.36 24.50 -11.63
CA GLU A 631 25.85 25.85 -11.91
C GLU A 631 24.71 26.28 -10.97
N TRP A 632 24.11 25.38 -10.20
CA TRP A 632 23.13 25.73 -9.17
C TRP A 632 23.73 25.72 -7.77
N LEU A 633 23.60 26.84 -7.08
CA LEU A 633 23.85 26.94 -5.65
C LEU A 633 22.50 26.90 -4.92
N TYR A 634 22.24 25.79 -4.23
CA TYR A 634 21.01 25.59 -3.45
C TYR A 634 21.32 25.52 -1.95
N ILE A 635 20.65 26.39 -1.19
CA ILE A 635 20.85 26.55 0.25
C ILE A 635 19.51 26.48 0.99
N LYS A 636 19.49 25.73 2.09
CA LYS A 636 18.43 25.72 3.09
C LYS A 636 18.81 26.62 4.26
N LEU A 637 18.01 27.65 4.52
CA LEU A 637 18.14 28.56 5.67
C LEU A 637 17.07 28.21 6.71
N TYR A 638 17.44 27.43 7.73
CA TYR A 638 16.51 26.99 8.76
C TYR A 638 16.24 28.12 9.77
N CYS A 639 14.96 28.48 9.88
CA CYS A 639 14.48 29.62 10.66
C CYS A 639 13.03 29.39 11.12
N SER A 640 12.44 30.32 11.87
CA SER A 640 11.00 30.30 12.13
C SER A 640 10.23 31.03 11.02
N ALA A 641 8.93 30.74 10.87
CA ALA A 641 8.07 31.43 9.92
C ALA A 641 8.03 32.95 10.12
N ALA A 642 8.04 33.38 11.39
CA ALA A 642 7.94 34.78 11.80
C ALA A 642 9.12 35.65 11.34
N VAL A 643 10.32 35.06 11.17
CA VAL A 643 11.53 35.81 10.76
C VAL A 643 11.87 35.61 9.28
N SER A 644 11.09 34.83 8.54
CA SER A 644 11.39 34.50 7.14
C SER A 644 11.36 35.74 6.23
N ASP A 645 10.41 36.65 6.45
CA ASP A 645 10.31 37.91 5.72
C ASP A 645 11.50 38.83 6.01
N ASP A 646 11.98 38.90 7.25
CA ASP A 646 13.20 39.65 7.59
C ASP A 646 14.43 39.12 6.84
N ILE A 647 14.58 37.79 6.79
CA ILE A 647 15.71 37.14 6.09
C ILE A 647 15.64 37.44 4.59
N LEU A 648 14.43 37.41 4.01
CA LEU A 648 14.19 37.71 2.60
C LEU A 648 14.47 39.19 2.28
N SER A 649 13.96 40.10 3.10
CA SER A 649 14.06 41.55 2.90
C SER A 649 15.48 42.07 3.16
N LEU A 650 16.08 41.71 4.29
CA LEU A 650 17.36 42.27 4.74
C LEU A 650 18.58 41.45 4.29
N GLY A 651 18.40 40.16 3.98
CA GLY A 651 19.49 39.27 3.57
C GLY A 651 19.49 38.96 2.07
N ILE A 652 18.44 38.29 1.59
CA ILE A 652 18.37 37.80 0.19
C ILE A 652 18.26 38.95 -0.82
N THR A 653 17.42 39.94 -0.55
CA THR A 653 17.13 41.02 -1.51
C THR A 653 18.37 41.84 -1.89
N PRO A 654 19.22 42.32 -0.95
CA PRO A 654 20.44 43.03 -1.29
C PRO A 654 21.43 42.16 -2.09
N LEU A 655 21.58 40.88 -1.72
CA LEU A 655 22.47 39.95 -2.42
C LEU A 655 22.02 39.71 -3.87
N LEU A 656 20.74 39.44 -4.10
CA LEU A 656 20.21 39.24 -5.46
C LEU A 656 20.44 40.47 -6.34
N LYS A 657 20.26 41.67 -5.79
CA LYS A 657 20.52 42.93 -6.51
C LYS A 657 22.00 43.05 -6.87
N GLU A 658 22.89 42.89 -5.90
CA GLU A 658 24.34 42.97 -6.10
C GLU A 658 24.83 41.95 -7.13
N TRP A 659 24.39 40.70 -7.02
CA TRP A 659 24.80 39.62 -7.91
C TRP A 659 24.30 39.80 -9.34
N LYS A 660 23.10 40.37 -9.51
CA LYS A 660 22.57 40.72 -10.83
C LYS A 660 23.39 41.85 -11.46
N GLU A 661 23.67 42.91 -10.72
CA GLU A 661 24.47 44.06 -11.20
C GLU A 661 25.89 43.63 -11.59
N LYS A 662 26.50 42.73 -10.80
CA LYS A 662 27.83 42.17 -11.07
C LYS A 662 27.83 41.01 -12.06
N SER A 663 26.68 40.66 -12.65
CA SER A 663 26.54 39.53 -13.59
C SER A 663 27.08 38.19 -13.06
N LEU A 664 26.94 37.94 -11.75
CA LEU A 664 27.39 36.68 -11.13
C LEU A 664 26.40 35.54 -11.33
N ILE A 665 25.10 35.88 -11.39
CA ILE A 665 23.98 34.94 -11.47
C ILE A 665 23.14 35.20 -12.73
N SER A 666 22.48 34.16 -13.24
CA SER A 666 21.44 34.29 -14.27
C SER A 666 20.05 34.45 -13.65
N SER A 667 19.76 33.68 -12.60
CA SER A 667 18.47 33.71 -11.89
C SER A 667 18.65 33.27 -10.43
N GLY A 668 17.67 33.57 -9.58
CA GLY A 668 17.68 33.09 -8.19
C GLY A 668 16.32 33.23 -7.51
N PHE A 669 15.71 32.12 -7.13
CA PHE A 669 14.36 32.08 -6.57
C PHE A 669 14.34 31.37 -5.22
N PHE A 670 13.31 31.67 -4.42
CA PHE A 670 13.13 31.03 -3.12
C PHE A 670 11.76 30.37 -3.02
N ILE A 671 11.65 29.41 -2.10
CA ILE A 671 10.38 28.85 -1.62
C ILE A 671 10.45 28.69 -0.10
N ARG A 672 9.30 28.70 0.57
CA ARG A 672 9.18 28.40 2.00
C ARG A 672 8.76 26.95 2.18
N TYR A 673 9.46 26.23 3.05
CA TYR A 673 9.24 24.79 3.23
C TYR A 673 9.29 24.41 4.71
N ALA A 674 8.69 23.29 5.06
CA ALA A 674 8.69 22.75 6.41
C ALA A 674 8.92 21.24 6.37
N ASP A 675 10.19 20.83 6.34
CA ASP A 675 10.55 19.41 6.42
C ASP A 675 12.06 19.20 6.74
N PRO A 676 12.42 18.54 7.86
CA PRO A 676 11.57 18.26 9.02
C PRO A 676 11.19 19.54 9.80
N HIS A 677 11.85 20.66 9.47
CA HIS A 677 11.69 21.94 10.16
C HIS A 677 11.50 23.08 9.15
N TYR A 678 10.93 24.19 9.61
CA TYR A 678 10.71 25.36 8.76
C TYR A 678 12.03 25.94 8.25
N HIS A 679 12.10 26.22 6.95
CA HIS A 679 13.27 26.81 6.30
C HIS A 679 12.90 27.53 4.99
N ILE A 680 13.78 28.44 4.56
CA ILE A 680 13.77 28.99 3.21
C ILE A 680 14.70 28.13 2.34
N ARG A 681 14.19 27.65 1.21
CA ARG A 681 14.99 27.02 0.16
C ARG A 681 15.32 28.11 -0.86
N PHE A 682 16.59 28.48 -0.97
CA PHE A 682 17.05 29.51 -1.91
C PHE A 682 17.96 28.88 -2.96
N ARG A 683 17.54 28.96 -4.22
CA ARG A 683 18.19 28.32 -5.38
C ARG A 683 18.70 29.42 -6.30
N ILE A 684 19.99 29.39 -6.64
CA ILE A 684 20.68 30.43 -7.40
C ILE A 684 21.36 29.77 -8.61
N LYS A 685 21.00 30.17 -9.82
CA LYS A 685 21.67 29.74 -11.04
C LYS A 685 22.82 30.70 -11.34
N LEU A 686 24.04 30.20 -11.30
CA LEU A 686 25.27 30.94 -11.57
C LEU A 686 25.43 31.13 -13.08
N ARG A 687 26.03 32.26 -13.51
CA ARG A 687 26.43 32.42 -14.92
C ARG A 687 27.66 31.60 -15.29
N ASN A 688 28.51 31.34 -14.30
CA ASN A 688 29.73 30.56 -14.43
C ASN A 688 29.96 29.85 -13.09
N THR A 689 30.26 28.56 -13.13
CA THR A 689 30.57 27.71 -11.97
C THR A 689 31.77 28.24 -11.16
N ASP A 690 32.71 28.95 -11.79
CA ASP A 690 33.82 29.64 -11.10
C ASP A 690 33.35 30.67 -10.06
N HIS A 691 32.11 31.17 -10.18
CA HIS A 691 31.54 32.09 -9.21
C HIS A 691 31.06 31.42 -7.93
N PHE A 692 30.98 30.08 -7.87
CA PHE A 692 30.38 29.33 -6.77
C PHE A 692 30.97 29.72 -5.41
N SER A 693 32.29 29.64 -5.25
CA SER A 693 32.96 29.99 -3.99
C SER A 693 32.80 31.47 -3.62
N LYS A 694 32.73 32.36 -4.62
CA LYS A 694 32.57 33.81 -4.39
C LYS A 694 31.16 34.12 -3.88
N VAL A 695 30.13 33.62 -4.55
CA VAL A 695 28.72 33.80 -4.18
C VAL A 695 28.46 33.19 -2.80
N LEU A 696 28.95 31.98 -2.55
CA LEU A 696 28.81 31.30 -1.26
C LEU A 696 29.44 32.09 -0.11
N ARG A 697 30.66 32.63 -0.30
CA ARG A 697 31.30 33.48 0.73
C ARG A 697 30.51 34.75 1.03
N GLN A 698 29.99 35.42 0.01
CA GLN A 698 29.14 36.61 0.20
C GLN A 698 27.85 36.26 0.95
N LEU A 699 27.26 35.12 0.63
CA LEU A 699 26.08 34.61 1.31
C LEU A 699 26.34 34.39 2.81
N TYR A 700 27.42 33.67 3.15
CA TYR A 700 27.79 33.45 4.56
C TYR A 700 28.11 34.76 5.30
N ALA A 701 28.78 35.72 4.66
CA ALA A 701 29.10 37.00 5.26
C ALA A 701 27.84 37.82 5.63
N VAL A 702 26.77 37.71 4.84
CA VAL A 702 25.49 38.37 5.15
C VAL A 702 24.71 37.58 6.21
N PHE A 703 24.65 36.25 6.10
CA PHE A 703 23.84 35.45 7.02
C PHE A 703 24.47 35.17 8.37
N SER A 704 25.78 35.38 8.56
CA SER A 704 26.43 35.26 9.87
C SER A 704 25.75 36.14 10.92
N ALA A 705 25.37 37.38 10.56
CA ALA A 705 24.66 38.29 11.45
C ALA A 705 23.27 37.78 11.87
N PHE A 706 22.59 37.01 11.01
CA PHE A 706 21.31 36.38 11.34
C PHE A 706 21.50 35.15 12.25
N VAL A 707 22.60 34.41 12.06
CA VAL A 707 22.96 33.28 12.91
C VAL A 707 23.35 33.75 14.31
N GLU A 708 24.19 34.78 14.42
CA GLU A 708 24.57 35.41 15.69
C GLU A 708 23.35 35.90 16.48
N LYS A 709 22.33 36.41 15.78
CA LYS A 709 21.04 36.85 16.36
C LYS A 709 20.02 35.71 16.54
N GLN A 710 20.39 34.46 16.28
CA GLN A 710 19.53 33.26 16.35
C GLN A 710 18.26 33.34 15.48
N LYS A 711 18.25 34.19 14.45
CA LYS A 711 17.17 34.22 13.43
C LYS A 711 17.30 33.05 12.45
N ILE A 712 18.52 32.60 12.20
CA ILE A 712 18.84 31.38 11.44
C ILE A 712 19.60 30.45 12.37
N TRP A 713 19.14 29.21 12.57
CA TRP A 713 19.81 28.26 13.45
C TRP A 713 20.66 27.24 12.69
N LYS A 714 20.44 27.07 11.38
CA LYS A 714 21.25 26.20 10.51
C LYS A 714 21.22 26.68 9.06
N ILE A 715 22.37 26.62 8.40
CA ILE A 715 22.54 26.84 6.95
C ILE A 715 23.08 25.53 6.36
N GLN A 716 22.45 25.02 5.30
CA GLN A 716 22.83 23.75 4.67
C GLN A 716 22.90 23.91 3.15
N LEU A 717 24.00 23.45 2.55
CA LEU A 717 24.09 23.22 1.11
C LEU A 717 23.39 21.92 0.76
N ASP A 718 22.73 21.88 -0.39
CA ASP A 718 21.95 20.72 -0.80
C ASP A 718 21.93 20.57 -2.33
N THR A 719 21.49 19.41 -2.81
CA THR A 719 21.33 19.11 -4.24
C THR A 719 20.02 19.66 -4.75
N TYR A 720 20.06 20.43 -5.85
CA TYR A 720 18.83 20.90 -6.49
C TYR A 720 18.33 19.85 -7.48
N GLU A 721 17.18 19.26 -7.18
CA GLU A 721 16.44 18.37 -8.07
C GLU A 721 15.34 19.14 -8.80
N ARG A 722 15.26 19.00 -10.13
CA ARG A 722 14.17 19.56 -10.95
C ARG A 722 12.90 18.71 -10.85
N GLU A 723 11.76 19.36 -10.60
CA GLU A 723 10.41 18.77 -10.58
C GLU A 723 9.84 18.59 -12.00
N ILE A 724 10.53 17.80 -12.84
CA ILE A 724 10.21 17.61 -14.25
C ILE A 724 8.81 17.04 -14.44
N GLU A 725 8.39 16.12 -13.57
CA GLU A 725 7.07 15.48 -13.61
C GLU A 725 5.94 16.50 -13.41
N ARG A 726 6.22 17.60 -12.71
CA ARG A 726 5.25 18.64 -12.40
C ARG A 726 5.19 19.74 -13.45
N TYR A 727 6.33 20.13 -14.00
CA TYR A 727 6.43 21.29 -14.91
C TYR A 727 6.67 20.92 -16.37
N GLY A 728 6.97 19.65 -16.67
CA GLY A 728 7.29 19.18 -18.02
C GLY A 728 8.74 19.46 -18.41
N ILE A 729 9.32 18.56 -19.22
CA ILE A 729 10.71 18.68 -19.67
C ILE A 729 10.93 19.95 -20.52
N GLU A 730 9.97 20.27 -21.39
CA GLU A 730 10.09 21.43 -22.29
C GLU A 730 9.92 22.78 -21.56
N GLN A 731 9.18 22.81 -20.44
CA GLN A 731 8.83 24.06 -19.76
C GLN A 731 9.56 24.27 -18.42
N ILE A 732 10.31 23.30 -17.90
CA ILE A 732 10.95 23.41 -16.58
C ILE A 732 11.90 24.61 -16.46
N GLU A 733 12.70 24.91 -17.49
CA GLU A 733 13.62 26.07 -17.44
C GLU A 733 12.86 27.41 -17.46
N ASP A 734 11.76 27.47 -18.22
CA ASP A 734 10.87 28.63 -18.26
C ASP A 734 10.10 28.78 -16.95
N ALA A 735 9.69 27.67 -16.31
CA ALA A 735 9.12 27.67 -14.98
C ALA A 735 10.12 28.22 -13.93
N GLU A 736 11.40 27.84 -14.00
CA GLU A 736 12.47 28.39 -13.15
C GLU A 736 12.64 29.92 -13.36
N GLN A 737 12.54 30.41 -14.59
CA GLN A 737 12.55 31.85 -14.87
C GLN A 737 11.31 32.54 -14.30
N LEU A 738 10.12 31.96 -14.47
CA LEU A 738 8.90 32.47 -13.86
C LEU A 738 9.05 32.56 -12.34
N PHE A 739 9.60 31.52 -11.69
CA PHE A 739 9.85 31.52 -10.25
C PHE A 739 10.82 32.60 -9.80
N TYR A 740 11.83 32.89 -10.62
CA TYR A 740 12.74 34.01 -10.39
C TYR A 740 12.00 35.35 -10.43
N HIS A 741 11.23 35.61 -11.49
CA HIS A 741 10.49 36.86 -11.62
C HIS A 741 9.39 37.01 -10.56
N ASP A 742 8.74 35.93 -10.18
CA ASP A 742 7.74 35.88 -9.10
C ASP A 742 8.38 36.11 -7.71
N SER A 743 9.59 35.57 -7.48
CA SER A 743 10.37 35.86 -6.27
C SER A 743 10.77 37.33 -6.22
N VAL A 744 11.28 37.88 -7.32
CA VAL A 744 11.66 39.31 -7.41
C VAL A 744 10.46 40.21 -7.18
N LEU A 745 9.28 39.85 -7.72
CA LEU A 745 8.03 40.55 -7.48
C LEU A 745 7.71 40.60 -5.98
N PHE A 746 7.67 39.45 -5.31
CA PHE A 746 7.38 39.42 -3.87
C PHE A 746 8.39 40.24 -3.07
N LEU A 747 9.69 40.11 -3.36
CA LEU A 747 10.74 40.88 -2.68
C LEU A 747 10.62 42.39 -2.93
N SER A 748 10.07 42.81 -4.08
CA SER A 748 9.81 44.21 -4.37
C SER A 748 8.65 44.75 -3.54
N TYR A 749 7.59 43.96 -3.34
CA TYR A 749 6.48 44.30 -2.44
C TYR A 749 6.88 44.34 -0.98
N LEU A 750 7.77 43.44 -0.56
CA LEU A 750 8.22 43.37 0.83
C LEU A 750 8.99 44.62 1.29
N LYS A 751 9.40 45.49 0.35
CA LYS A 751 9.99 46.81 0.67
C LYS A 751 8.95 47.87 1.00
N ASN A 752 7.70 47.65 0.64
CA ASN A 752 6.60 48.56 0.95
C ASN A 752 6.04 48.19 2.33
N GLU A 753 6.09 49.12 3.29
CA GLU A 753 5.66 48.89 4.68
C GLU A 753 4.18 48.49 4.77
N GLU A 754 3.31 49.09 3.95
CA GLU A 754 1.89 48.76 3.93
C GLU A 754 1.66 47.29 3.54
N PHE A 755 2.35 46.80 2.51
CA PHE A 755 2.26 45.37 2.14
C PHE A 755 2.94 44.44 3.18
N ALA A 756 4.07 44.86 3.72
CA ALA A 756 4.87 44.03 4.62
C ALA A 756 4.15 43.80 5.96
N GLU A 757 3.52 44.84 6.51
CA GLU A 757 2.92 44.83 7.86
C GLU A 757 1.40 44.60 7.86
N ASN A 758 0.69 44.88 6.75
CA ASN A 758 -0.77 44.68 6.68
C ASN A 758 -1.15 43.37 5.96
N GLU A 759 -1.60 42.41 6.76
CA GLU A 759 -2.07 41.11 6.27
C GLU A 759 -3.23 41.22 5.27
N GLN A 760 -4.17 42.15 5.46
CA GLN A 760 -5.30 42.33 4.55
C GLN A 760 -4.84 42.80 3.18
N ILE A 761 -3.93 43.79 3.14
CA ILE A 761 -3.33 44.28 1.89
C ILE A 761 -2.56 43.16 1.20
N ARG A 762 -1.83 42.34 1.96
CA ARG A 762 -1.14 41.16 1.41
C ARG A 762 -2.12 40.17 0.78
N ILE A 763 -3.24 39.88 1.42
CA ILE A 763 -4.32 39.02 0.88
C ILE A 763 -4.91 39.62 -0.39
N TYR A 764 -5.25 40.92 -0.39
CA TYR A 764 -5.84 41.59 -1.56
C TYR A 764 -4.88 41.59 -2.74
N THR A 765 -3.61 41.84 -2.48
CA THR A 765 -2.54 41.78 -3.48
C THR A 765 -2.36 40.35 -3.99
N ALA A 766 -2.51 39.32 -3.15
CA ALA A 766 -2.44 37.91 -3.57
C ALA A 766 -3.61 37.51 -4.46
N ILE A 767 -4.82 38.02 -4.19
CA ILE A 767 -6.00 37.84 -5.06
C ILE A 767 -5.75 38.51 -6.42
N LYS A 768 -5.20 39.71 -6.40
CA LYS A 768 -4.81 40.44 -7.62
C LYS A 768 -3.73 39.69 -8.40
N ASN A 769 -2.79 39.07 -7.71
CA ASN A 769 -1.76 38.21 -8.31
C ASN A 769 -2.37 36.99 -9.03
N ILE A 770 -3.38 36.33 -8.43
CA ILE A 770 -4.13 35.26 -9.10
C ILE A 770 -4.78 35.80 -10.38
N ASP A 771 -5.44 36.96 -10.32
CA ASP A 771 -6.02 37.59 -11.52
C ASP A 771 -4.96 37.88 -12.60
N ARG A 772 -3.77 38.34 -12.22
CA ARG A 772 -2.64 38.57 -13.14
C ARG A 772 -2.15 37.28 -13.78
N TYR A 773 -2.00 36.19 -13.01
CA TYR A 773 -1.69 34.88 -13.57
C TYR A 773 -2.76 34.43 -14.57
N LEU A 774 -4.03 34.48 -14.21
CA LEU A 774 -5.11 34.07 -15.12
C LEU A 774 -5.16 34.94 -16.39
N SER A 775 -4.81 36.22 -16.27
CA SER A 775 -4.71 37.15 -17.41
C SER A 775 -3.51 36.86 -18.30
N LEU A 776 -2.36 36.46 -17.74
CA LEU A 776 -1.17 36.06 -18.47
C LEU A 776 -1.48 34.90 -19.44
N PHE A 777 -2.31 33.95 -19.00
CA PHE A 777 -2.79 32.82 -19.81
C PHE A 777 -4.03 33.15 -20.67
N ARG A 778 -4.42 34.43 -20.73
CA ARG A 778 -5.50 34.97 -21.56
C ARG A 778 -6.87 34.37 -21.28
N LEU A 779 -7.15 33.98 -20.04
CA LEU A 779 -8.48 33.48 -19.65
C LEU A 779 -9.48 34.64 -19.69
N SER A 780 -10.61 34.39 -20.34
CA SER A 780 -11.79 35.26 -20.29
C SER A 780 -12.37 35.31 -18.86
N LEU A 781 -13.20 36.31 -18.59
CA LEU A 781 -13.80 36.48 -17.26
C LEU A 781 -14.63 35.26 -16.81
N SER A 782 -15.30 34.57 -17.75
CA SER A 782 -16.01 33.32 -17.45
C SER A 782 -15.07 32.16 -17.15
N GLU A 783 -13.97 32.02 -17.91
CA GLU A 783 -12.95 31.00 -17.63
C GLU A 783 -12.25 31.25 -16.29
N LYS A 784 -11.99 32.51 -15.93
CA LYS A 784 -11.45 32.86 -14.61
C LYS A 784 -12.37 32.42 -13.47
N LEU A 785 -13.68 32.70 -13.58
CA LEU A 785 -14.66 32.24 -12.60
C LEU A 785 -14.72 30.71 -12.53
N GLN A 786 -14.74 30.04 -13.68
CA GLN A 786 -14.76 28.59 -13.75
C GLN A 786 -13.53 27.99 -13.07
N PHE A 787 -12.33 28.47 -13.41
CA PHE A 787 -11.08 28.02 -12.81
C PHE A 787 -11.08 28.15 -11.28
N CYS A 788 -11.46 29.32 -10.75
CA CYS A 788 -11.55 29.52 -9.30
C CYS A 788 -12.58 28.61 -8.64
N THR A 789 -13.70 28.32 -9.33
CA THR A 789 -14.75 27.42 -8.82
C THR A 789 -14.27 25.97 -8.78
N GLU A 790 -13.50 25.54 -9.78
CA GLU A 790 -12.88 24.22 -9.82
C GLU A 790 -11.85 24.06 -8.70
N MET A 791 -11.00 25.08 -8.48
CA MET A 791 -10.05 25.09 -7.36
C MET A 791 -10.76 25.10 -6.01
N GLU A 792 -11.80 25.90 -5.82
CA GLU A 792 -12.63 25.90 -4.60
C GLU A 792 -13.17 24.48 -4.31
N LYS A 793 -13.73 23.79 -5.32
CA LYS A 793 -14.20 22.41 -5.16
C LYS A 793 -13.10 21.41 -4.82
N ALA A 794 -11.90 21.59 -5.37
CA ALA A 794 -10.75 20.74 -5.04
C ALA A 794 -10.35 20.90 -3.57
N PHE A 795 -10.25 22.13 -3.08
CA PHE A 795 -9.93 22.42 -1.68
C PHE A 795 -11.03 22.01 -0.69
N GLU A 796 -12.29 22.01 -1.11
CA GLU A 796 -13.41 21.52 -0.29
C GLU A 796 -13.30 20.02 0.05
N LYS A 797 -12.56 19.23 -0.73
CA LYS A 797 -12.27 17.83 -0.41
C LYS A 797 -11.21 17.70 0.69
N GLU A 798 -10.24 18.61 0.73
CA GLU A 798 -9.12 18.61 1.69
C GLU A 798 -9.58 19.12 3.08
N PHE A 799 -10.31 20.24 3.09
CA PHE A 799 -10.63 20.97 4.31
C PHE A 799 -12.03 20.68 4.86
N ASN A 800 -12.22 20.91 6.16
CA ASN A 800 -13.53 20.71 6.80
C ASN A 800 -14.56 21.80 6.38
N PRO A 801 -15.88 21.50 6.44
CA PRO A 801 -16.91 22.48 6.08
C PRO A 801 -16.96 23.74 6.96
N GLN A 802 -16.39 23.70 8.18
CA GLN A 802 -16.37 24.87 9.06
C GLN A 802 -15.43 25.95 8.55
N LEU A 803 -14.27 25.58 7.99
CA LEU A 803 -13.33 26.51 7.38
C LEU A 803 -13.96 27.29 6.23
N LYS A 804 -14.73 26.60 5.37
CA LYS A 804 -15.49 27.24 4.28
C LYS A 804 -16.41 28.33 4.80
N LYS A 805 -17.17 28.06 5.88
CA LYS A 805 -18.06 29.07 6.49
C LYS A 805 -17.27 30.29 6.97
N HIS A 806 -16.11 30.10 7.58
CA HIS A 806 -15.25 31.20 8.04
C HIS A 806 -14.73 32.04 6.86
N ILE A 807 -14.22 31.40 5.81
CA ILE A 807 -13.76 32.08 4.58
C ILE A 807 -14.90 32.92 3.97
N TYR A 808 -16.11 32.36 3.87
CA TYR A 808 -17.27 33.07 3.32
C TYR A 808 -17.74 34.25 4.19
N THR A 809 -17.57 34.17 5.51
CA THR A 809 -17.83 35.29 6.41
C THR A 809 -16.80 36.38 6.20
N ARG A 810 -15.50 36.04 6.14
CA ARG A 810 -14.43 36.99 5.85
C ARG A 810 -14.59 37.67 4.50
N TYR A 811 -14.99 36.94 3.45
CA TYR A 811 -15.28 37.56 2.16
C TYR A 811 -16.36 38.63 2.27
N ARG A 812 -17.44 38.39 3.04
CA ARG A 812 -18.53 39.36 3.21
C ARG A 812 -18.04 40.64 3.88
N GLU A 813 -17.20 40.50 4.91
CA GLU A 813 -16.55 41.62 5.60
C GLU A 813 -15.69 42.45 4.66
N TYR A 814 -14.89 41.80 3.81
CA TYR A 814 -13.90 42.46 2.94
C TYR A 814 -14.39 42.76 1.52
N SER A 815 -15.63 42.40 1.17
CA SER A 815 -16.12 42.39 -0.22
C SER A 815 -16.10 43.77 -0.91
N ALA A 816 -16.31 44.85 -0.18
CA ALA A 816 -16.26 46.22 -0.71
C ALA A 816 -14.81 46.64 -1.00
N GLU A 817 -13.93 46.45 -0.01
CA GLU A 817 -12.51 46.78 -0.09
C GLU A 817 -11.78 45.96 -1.17
N ILE A 818 -12.07 44.66 -1.27
CA ILE A 818 -11.53 43.79 -2.33
C ILE A 818 -11.94 44.33 -3.70
N TYR A 819 -13.21 44.73 -3.87
CA TYR A 819 -13.67 45.27 -5.15
C TYR A 819 -12.96 46.57 -5.52
N GLU A 820 -12.82 47.49 -4.56
CA GLU A 820 -12.09 48.75 -4.75
C GLU A 820 -10.61 48.49 -5.07
N PHE A 821 -9.95 47.62 -4.32
CA PHE A 821 -8.55 47.27 -4.51
C PHE A 821 -8.29 46.63 -5.89
N MET A 822 -9.14 45.68 -6.29
CA MET A 822 -9.00 44.95 -7.56
C MET A 822 -9.30 45.82 -8.78
N THR A 823 -10.22 46.80 -8.66
CA THR A 823 -10.54 47.72 -9.75
C THR A 823 -9.62 48.95 -9.79
N GLY A 824 -8.97 49.27 -8.68
CA GLY A 824 -7.95 50.30 -8.59
C GLY A 824 -6.58 49.88 -9.13
N LYS A 825 -5.69 50.87 -9.28
CA LYS A 825 -4.31 50.67 -9.78
C LYS A 825 -3.28 50.36 -8.69
N TYR A 826 -3.74 49.98 -7.49
CA TYR A 826 -2.87 49.66 -6.37
C TYR A 826 -1.87 48.58 -6.79
N PHE A 827 -0.58 48.89 -6.60
CA PHE A 827 0.53 47.97 -6.81
C PHE A 827 0.75 47.46 -8.26
N ASP A 828 0.03 47.99 -9.25
CA ASP A 828 0.11 47.50 -10.65
C ASP A 828 1.53 47.59 -11.24
N GLU A 829 2.29 48.64 -10.91
CA GLU A 829 3.64 48.87 -11.44
C GLU A 829 4.61 47.71 -11.18
N TYR A 830 4.43 46.98 -10.07
CA TYR A 830 5.28 45.86 -9.72
C TYR A 830 4.91 44.62 -10.54
N PHE A 831 3.61 44.40 -10.79
CA PHE A 831 3.11 43.30 -11.61
C PHE A 831 3.59 43.42 -13.06
N ASP A 832 3.52 44.61 -13.64
CA ASP A 832 3.88 44.87 -15.04
C ASP A 832 5.29 44.36 -15.38
N ASN A 833 6.26 44.54 -14.47
CA ASN A 833 7.64 44.07 -14.67
C ASN A 833 7.75 42.55 -14.79
N ARG A 834 7.00 41.80 -13.97
CA ARG A 834 7.00 40.33 -14.04
C ARG A 834 6.20 39.83 -15.24
N GLU A 835 5.10 40.51 -15.60
CA GLU A 835 4.28 40.15 -16.76
C GLU A 835 5.05 40.30 -18.08
N VAL A 836 5.86 41.35 -18.24
CA VAL A 836 6.71 41.56 -19.43
C VAL A 836 7.70 40.42 -19.64
N GLU A 837 8.33 39.95 -18.57
CA GLU A 837 9.27 38.83 -18.67
C GLU A 837 8.55 37.48 -18.81
N ALA A 838 7.46 37.27 -18.06
CA ALA A 838 6.69 36.04 -18.12
C ALA A 838 6.01 35.82 -19.49
N ALA A 839 5.66 36.89 -20.21
CA ALA A 839 5.09 36.81 -21.55
C ALA A 839 6.07 36.29 -22.62
N LYS A 840 7.37 36.23 -22.32
CA LYS A 840 8.42 35.68 -23.21
C LYS A 840 8.64 34.18 -23.01
N LEU A 841 8.07 33.60 -21.95
CA LEU A 841 8.30 32.22 -21.53
C LEU A 841 7.29 31.27 -22.19
N ASN A 842 7.71 30.05 -22.52
CA ASN A 842 6.84 28.99 -23.01
C ASN A 842 6.21 28.24 -21.83
N LEU A 843 5.10 28.77 -21.30
CA LEU A 843 4.41 28.19 -20.15
C LEU A 843 3.14 27.46 -20.57
N SER A 844 2.95 26.22 -20.08
CA SER A 844 1.71 25.47 -20.31
C SER A 844 0.57 25.96 -19.40
N LYS A 845 -0.63 26.10 -19.97
CA LYS A 845 -1.88 26.43 -19.25
C LYS A 845 -2.32 25.29 -18.33
N ASP A 846 -1.97 24.04 -18.66
CA ASP A 846 -2.43 22.86 -17.93
C ASP A 846 -1.83 22.78 -16.51
N ILE A 847 -0.67 23.40 -16.31
CA ILE A 847 0.06 23.46 -15.03
C ILE A 847 -0.09 24.80 -14.32
N LEU A 848 -1.05 25.64 -14.75
CA LEU A 848 -1.36 26.93 -14.13
C LEU A 848 -1.62 26.85 -12.60
N PRO A 849 -2.37 25.85 -12.08
CA PRO A 849 -2.52 25.69 -10.64
C PRO A 849 -1.17 25.57 -9.91
N SER A 850 -0.20 24.86 -10.49
CA SER A 850 1.14 24.70 -9.90
C SER A 850 1.93 26.01 -9.87
N TYR A 851 1.81 26.87 -10.88
CA TYR A 851 2.44 28.19 -10.87
C TYR A 851 1.87 29.10 -9.79
N ILE A 852 0.53 29.14 -9.68
CA ILE A 852 -0.17 29.93 -8.67
C ILE A 852 0.17 29.40 -7.27
N HIS A 853 0.17 28.08 -7.08
CA HIS A 853 0.53 27.44 -5.81
C HIS A 853 1.92 27.86 -5.33
N MET A 854 2.93 27.77 -6.21
CA MET A 854 4.29 28.20 -5.86
C MET A 854 4.40 29.70 -5.62
N SER A 855 3.59 30.51 -6.29
CA SER A 855 3.50 31.95 -5.99
C SER A 855 2.90 32.18 -4.60
N VAL A 856 1.74 31.59 -4.28
CA VAL A 856 1.11 31.72 -2.95
C VAL A 856 2.05 31.23 -1.84
N ASN A 857 2.82 30.16 -2.07
CA ASN A 857 3.86 29.70 -1.15
C ASN A 857 4.86 30.81 -0.76
N ARG A 858 5.27 31.65 -1.74
CA ARG A 858 6.18 32.79 -1.53
C ARG A 858 5.52 33.98 -0.86
N TRP A 859 4.20 34.07 -0.85
CA TRP A 859 3.50 35.25 -0.33
C TRP A 859 3.20 35.14 1.16
N PHE A 860 2.85 33.95 1.64
CA PHE A 860 2.48 33.73 3.03
C PHE A 860 3.56 32.96 3.81
N THR A 861 3.81 33.38 5.05
CA THR A 861 4.85 32.80 5.91
C THR A 861 4.42 31.48 6.55
N SER A 862 3.11 31.26 6.72
CA SER A 862 2.52 30.05 7.29
C SER A 862 1.13 29.79 6.71
N GLN A 863 0.60 28.59 6.94
CA GLN A 863 -0.75 28.18 6.52
C GLN A 863 -1.03 28.42 5.02
N GLN A 864 -0.02 28.26 4.15
CA GLN A 864 -0.11 28.70 2.75
C GLN A 864 -1.28 28.06 2.00
N ARG A 865 -1.61 26.78 2.28
CA ARG A 865 -2.78 26.09 1.71
C ARG A 865 -4.12 26.74 2.06
N VAL A 866 -4.26 27.24 3.29
CA VAL A 866 -5.49 27.93 3.73
C VAL A 866 -5.63 29.28 3.03
N TYR A 867 -4.55 30.05 2.93
CA TYR A 867 -4.57 31.32 2.19
C TYR A 867 -4.78 31.11 0.70
N GLU A 868 -4.22 30.05 0.11
CA GLU A 868 -4.46 29.67 -1.29
C GLU A 868 -5.95 29.43 -1.55
N TYR A 869 -6.59 28.61 -0.71
CA TYR A 869 -8.02 28.36 -0.79
C TYR A 869 -8.83 29.66 -0.64
N MET A 870 -8.52 30.48 0.35
CA MET A 870 -9.19 31.77 0.57
C MET A 870 -9.06 32.71 -0.63
N CYS A 871 -7.88 32.80 -1.24
CA CYS A 871 -7.65 33.65 -2.40
C CYS A 871 -8.46 33.19 -3.63
N TYR A 872 -8.57 31.88 -3.87
CA TYR A 872 -9.42 31.36 -4.96
C TYR A 872 -10.90 31.67 -4.73
N VAL A 873 -11.41 31.48 -3.50
CA VAL A 873 -12.80 31.82 -3.17
C VAL A 873 -13.04 33.31 -3.41
N PHE A 874 -12.17 34.19 -2.92
CA PHE A 874 -12.38 35.64 -3.02
C PHE A 874 -12.30 36.11 -4.47
N ALA A 875 -11.33 35.61 -5.25
CA ALA A 875 -11.22 35.87 -6.69
C ALA A 875 -12.49 35.42 -7.44
N GLY A 876 -12.98 34.21 -7.19
CA GLY A 876 -14.19 33.68 -7.80
C GLY A 876 -15.43 34.54 -7.49
N LYS A 877 -15.62 34.95 -6.23
CA LYS A 877 -16.73 35.84 -5.85
C LYS A 877 -16.61 37.22 -6.49
N PHE A 878 -15.40 37.75 -6.63
CA PHE A 878 -15.14 39.00 -7.35
C PHE A 878 -15.52 38.89 -8.84
N TYR A 879 -15.09 37.85 -9.55
CA TYR A 879 -15.46 37.65 -10.97
C TYR A 879 -16.96 37.47 -11.15
N ASN A 880 -17.60 36.71 -10.26
CA ASN A 880 -19.05 36.55 -10.27
C ASN A 880 -19.79 37.89 -10.09
N ARG A 881 -19.27 38.77 -9.21
CA ARG A 881 -19.82 40.12 -9.04
C ARG A 881 -19.70 40.94 -10.33
N ILE A 882 -18.55 40.93 -11.01
CA ILE A 882 -18.33 41.66 -12.27
C ILE A 882 -19.25 41.15 -13.38
N LEU A 883 -19.39 39.83 -13.51
CA LEU A 883 -20.26 39.22 -14.53
C LEU A 883 -21.72 39.63 -14.33
N ASN A 884 -22.21 39.58 -13.09
CA ASN A 884 -23.58 39.97 -12.79
C ASN A 884 -23.83 41.48 -12.93
N SER A 885 -22.80 42.33 -12.75
CA SER A 885 -22.91 43.77 -12.98
C SER A 885 -22.84 44.20 -14.46
N LYS A 886 -22.43 43.31 -15.37
CA LYS A 886 -22.40 43.56 -16.83
C LYS A 886 -23.69 43.14 -17.55
N HIS A 887 -24.62 42.49 -16.85
CA HIS A 887 -25.94 42.06 -17.36
C HIS A 887 -27.11 42.93 -16.86
N VAL A 888 -26.79 44.09 -16.28
CA VAL A 888 -27.71 45.20 -15.95
C VAL A 888 -27.24 46.40 -16.75
#